data_AF-A0A964E7V0-F1
#
_entry.id   AF-A0A964E7V0-F1
#
_cell.length_a   1.000
_cell.length_b   1.000
_cell.length_c   1.000
_cell.angle_alpha   90.00
_cell.angle_beta   90.00
_cell.angle_gamma   90.00
#
_symmetry.space_group_name_H-M   'P 1'
#
loop_
_entity.id
_entity.type
_entity.pdbx_description
1 polymer ?
#
loop_
_entity_poly.entity_id
_entity_poly.type
_entity_poly.pdbx_seq_one_letter_code
_entity_poly.pdbx_strand_id
1 'polypeptide(L)'
;MSELDKIIPPEIVNDEFYQVIRSLAENEDLKHVLEIGSSAGEGSTRAFVEGLSKNASNPNLYCLEVSKPRHEALAKTYQSFPFVKCYHASSVPLDSFPSPEEVRDFYYEQNTVLNQYPLSQVLGWRDQDIEYIERNLAPQNGIELIKQDNGIDYFDLVLIDGSEFTGVAELEAVYGARLILLDDINAYKNFENLTALKADPNYELIHENRAIRNGYAVFARKEGASFKKAPINDEVTKTDDKFSVHFFTIVLNGMPFIKHHLDVFKTLPFDWHWHIIEGVAELKHCTAWSVTSGGNIPTQFHREGRSNDGTEEYLNEIESQFPDNISIYRKSEGNFWQGKLEMVNAPLAYIDQECLLWQIDSDELWSAEQIQKMRELFLSDSSKQAAYVHCHYFIGPKKYISTLNAWATQPKDWLRVWRFKPGMKWDAHEPPILVNQEGHNIADIAHFSRDETKAAGLIYEHPSYVLEEQVKFKQDYYGYKDAVDLWKQLQEAKGDVDPADYLHWAAKNGAIAREWQAQDGELQFFKYLPKEEKKNVILASDLAKQTDQDLTQIATDSAFHKAIQRVFEKARPKKIVETGTYLGAGTTSIISATLRDLGITGAEFYSIEINPAHLQQAVINLGQRGFTDVRLIHGLSVPRSLLPSIKEIEDFTVNNIEFNNIIVDHSEIERAQNYFAETNFEGPEDMLQAVLNEFKFKPDFVLLDSAGYMGNVEFNYVVSQLKGECYIALDDVRHIKHRKSYLQMYADPRFKIIEESEEKFGFCIAHFTPDVIEGSVTVPNLDIKNIVWLRADAIGDNILSSSMLPYVQAQYPNAKIHVACQSRVASLYQNCPYVESVVPFDQSRAEVDQDYLAQVCSQLQELKADLLLNSVYSRSLVMEVIALNSGAKSIVGHIGDTSNITDDLLNQINPNYAHLCESPGEYKSELFRHQDFLRGLGVTASNLNPKIWTSLEDEVFAEDFYRVNKLDSDKTVVMFAGAQADFRCLENLGDALSSLVDEENLTVVAVGSQNEAQISLDNAHTFPHRFINTCGELTFTQSVAILKRARLAVGSETSLAHAAAAVSIPHVIVIGGGHFGRFMPYASTTSLVCLPLECFGCNWKCSKPQHYCLRDIDSSVIERALKDALVSNSEKARIYAQNGSKNSSLANYPKIADISELISGV
;
A
#
# COMPACT_ATOMS: atom_id res chain seq x y z
N MET A 1 -25.28 -26.74 20.59
CA MET A 1 -24.61 -26.80 21.91
C MET A 1 -23.32 -26.04 21.76
N SER A 2 -23.03 -25.13 22.68
CA SER A 2 -21.75 -24.41 22.67
C SER A 2 -20.59 -25.36 23.01
N GLU A 3 -19.37 -25.05 22.59
CA GLU A 3 -18.18 -25.76 23.08
C GLU A 3 -18.03 -25.61 24.60
N LEU A 4 -18.46 -24.49 25.17
CA LEU A 4 -18.51 -24.26 26.62
C LEU A 4 -19.47 -25.21 27.35
N ASP A 5 -20.45 -25.81 26.66
CA ASP A 5 -21.36 -26.81 27.24
C ASP A 5 -20.69 -28.18 27.41
N LYS A 6 -19.53 -28.42 26.77
CA LYS A 6 -18.80 -29.68 26.90
C LYS A 6 -18.10 -29.72 28.25
N ILE A 7 -18.23 -30.86 28.95
CA ILE A 7 -17.42 -31.16 30.13
C ILE A 7 -15.98 -31.43 29.64
N ILE A 8 -15.06 -30.58 30.07
CA ILE A 8 -13.64 -30.69 29.72
C ILE A 8 -12.89 -31.57 30.75
N PRO A 9 -11.83 -32.28 30.34
CA PRO A 9 -10.95 -32.97 31.28
C PRO A 9 -10.30 -31.99 32.27
N PRO A 10 -10.00 -32.42 33.51
CA PRO A 10 -9.34 -31.55 34.48
C PRO A 10 -7.86 -31.32 34.13
N GLU A 11 -7.42 -30.07 34.21
CA GLU A 11 -6.06 -29.66 33.81
C GLU A 11 -5.07 -29.65 34.99
N ILE A 12 -5.44 -29.00 36.11
CA ILE A 12 -4.63 -28.95 37.32
C ILE A 12 -4.87 -30.25 38.11
N VAL A 13 -4.05 -31.28 37.86
CA VAL A 13 -4.16 -32.60 38.50
C VAL A 13 -2.80 -33.21 38.76
N ASN A 14 -2.51 -33.54 40.03
CA ASN A 14 -1.30 -34.26 40.45
C ASN A 14 0.04 -33.61 40.05
N ASP A 15 0.05 -32.32 39.71
CA ASP A 15 1.25 -31.55 39.44
C ASP A 15 1.64 -30.65 40.63
N GLU A 16 2.70 -29.87 40.43
CA GLU A 16 3.22 -28.96 41.45
C GLU A 16 2.17 -27.92 41.89
N PHE A 17 1.44 -27.31 40.95
CA PHE A 17 0.45 -26.28 41.27
C PHE A 17 -0.72 -26.87 42.07
N TYR A 18 -1.16 -28.08 41.72
CA TYR A 18 -2.13 -28.84 42.49
C TYR A 18 -1.68 -29.01 43.95
N GLN A 19 -0.41 -29.36 44.19
CA GLN A 19 0.11 -29.51 45.55
C GLN A 19 0.22 -28.17 46.28
N VAL A 20 0.59 -27.09 45.59
CA VAL A 20 0.64 -25.73 46.16
C VAL A 20 -0.75 -25.28 46.60
N ILE A 21 -1.76 -25.39 45.72
CA ILE A 21 -3.16 -25.07 46.04
C ILE A 21 -3.62 -25.86 47.27
N ARG A 22 -3.43 -27.18 47.25
CA ARG A 22 -3.81 -28.06 48.36
C ARG A 22 -3.11 -27.67 49.67
N SER A 23 -1.81 -27.38 49.61
CA SER A 23 -1.02 -27.03 50.79
C SER A 23 -1.45 -25.69 51.41
N LEU A 24 -1.67 -24.66 50.58
CA LEU A 24 -2.19 -23.38 51.06
C LEU A 24 -3.59 -23.55 51.65
N ALA A 25 -4.46 -24.28 50.96
CA ALA A 25 -5.80 -24.60 51.41
C ALA A 25 -5.84 -25.38 52.75
N GLU A 26 -4.86 -26.25 53.03
CA GLU A 26 -4.80 -27.03 54.27
C GLU A 26 -4.22 -26.23 55.45
N ASN A 27 -3.22 -25.37 55.21
CA ASN A 27 -2.37 -24.82 56.26
C ASN A 27 -2.60 -23.34 56.59
N GLU A 28 -3.17 -22.56 55.67
CA GLU A 28 -3.41 -21.13 55.88
C GLU A 28 -4.65 -20.87 56.74
N ASP A 29 -4.65 -19.81 57.55
CA ASP A 29 -5.85 -19.35 58.25
C ASP A 29 -6.79 -18.66 57.26
N LEU A 30 -7.77 -19.42 56.76
CA LEU A 30 -8.68 -19.00 55.68
C LEU A 30 -10.12 -19.01 56.17
N LYS A 31 -10.93 -18.06 55.67
CA LYS A 31 -12.38 -18.03 55.91
C LYS A 31 -13.19 -17.99 54.62
N HIS A 32 -12.74 -17.21 53.63
CA HIS A 32 -13.41 -17.02 52.35
C HIS A 32 -12.43 -17.28 51.20
N VAL A 33 -12.62 -18.38 50.48
CA VAL A 33 -11.78 -18.80 49.35
C VAL A 33 -12.60 -18.71 48.07
N LEU A 34 -12.08 -18.04 47.03
CA LEU A 34 -12.72 -17.93 45.72
C LEU A 34 -11.91 -18.71 44.67
N GLU A 35 -12.62 -19.50 43.87
CA GLU A 35 -12.10 -20.11 42.67
C GLU A 35 -12.92 -19.62 41.48
N ILE A 36 -12.25 -19.03 40.50
CA ILE A 36 -12.82 -18.60 39.23
C ILE A 36 -12.44 -19.65 38.17
N GLY A 37 -13.43 -20.17 37.44
CA GLY A 37 -13.20 -21.17 36.38
C GLY A 37 -13.30 -22.63 36.84
N SER A 38 -14.19 -22.95 37.78
CA SER A 38 -14.23 -24.27 38.43
C SER A 38 -14.60 -25.46 37.53
N SER A 39 -15.15 -25.23 36.33
CA SER A 39 -15.56 -26.27 35.38
C SER A 39 -16.45 -27.34 36.05
N ALA A 40 -16.24 -28.64 35.80
CA ALA A 40 -16.92 -29.73 36.48
C ALA A 40 -16.32 -30.10 37.86
N GLY A 41 -15.25 -29.41 38.27
CA GLY A 41 -14.67 -29.49 39.61
C GLY A 41 -13.65 -30.61 39.84
N GLU A 42 -13.16 -31.29 38.81
CA GLU A 42 -12.25 -32.44 38.98
C GLU A 42 -10.76 -32.03 39.11
N GLY A 43 -10.41 -30.76 38.87
CA GLY A 43 -9.04 -30.21 38.88
C GLY A 43 -8.68 -29.41 40.14
N SER A 44 -8.45 -28.10 40.01
CA SER A 44 -8.14 -27.16 41.10
C SER A 44 -9.18 -27.20 42.23
N THR A 45 -10.47 -27.32 41.91
CA THR A 45 -11.54 -27.41 42.91
C THR A 45 -11.31 -28.61 43.82
N ARG A 46 -10.85 -29.73 43.25
CA ARG A 46 -10.51 -30.92 44.02
C ARG A 46 -9.33 -30.67 44.94
N ALA A 47 -8.29 -29.96 44.48
CA ALA A 47 -7.15 -29.58 45.31
C ALA A 47 -7.60 -28.73 46.52
N PHE A 48 -8.47 -27.74 46.27
CA PHE A 48 -9.10 -26.95 47.32
C PHE A 48 -9.90 -27.81 48.29
N VAL A 49 -10.82 -28.65 47.80
CA VAL A 49 -11.67 -29.48 48.68
C VAL A 49 -10.83 -30.46 49.51
N GLU A 50 -9.79 -31.07 48.95
CA GLU A 50 -8.89 -31.97 49.69
C GLU A 50 -8.11 -31.26 50.80
N GLY A 51 -7.69 -30.00 50.57
CA GLY A 51 -6.99 -29.18 51.57
C GLY A 51 -7.94 -28.58 52.61
N LEU A 52 -8.99 -27.89 52.17
CA LEU A 52 -9.95 -27.20 53.04
C LEU A 52 -10.72 -28.15 53.96
N SER A 53 -10.94 -29.41 53.55
CA SER A 53 -11.56 -30.43 54.41
C SER A 53 -10.75 -30.75 55.68
N LYS A 54 -9.49 -30.35 55.73
CA LYS A 54 -8.59 -30.53 56.87
C LYS A 54 -8.17 -29.20 57.52
N ASN A 55 -8.57 -28.08 56.93
CA ASN A 55 -8.22 -26.76 57.42
C ASN A 55 -8.90 -26.49 58.76
N ALA A 56 -8.14 -26.04 59.75
CA ALA A 56 -8.63 -25.83 61.11
C ALA A 56 -9.69 -24.71 61.22
N SER A 57 -9.69 -23.76 60.28
CA SER A 57 -10.54 -22.57 60.29
C SER A 57 -11.92 -22.78 59.64
N ASN A 58 -12.17 -23.97 59.06
CA ASN A 58 -13.42 -24.33 58.37
C ASN A 58 -13.90 -23.28 57.34
N PRO A 59 -13.07 -22.93 56.34
CA PRO A 59 -13.39 -21.93 55.32
C PRO A 59 -14.55 -22.34 54.41
N ASN A 60 -15.21 -21.34 53.82
CA ASN A 60 -16.09 -21.54 52.66
C ASN A 60 -15.30 -21.42 51.36
N LEU A 61 -15.56 -22.33 50.42
CA LEU A 61 -15.07 -22.29 49.04
C LEU A 61 -16.20 -21.82 48.13
N TYR A 62 -15.99 -20.71 47.43
CA TYR A 62 -16.90 -20.18 46.42
C TYR A 62 -16.35 -20.53 45.04
N CYS A 63 -17.09 -21.34 44.30
CA CYS A 63 -16.71 -21.82 42.97
C CYS A 63 -17.58 -21.13 41.92
N LEU A 64 -16.95 -20.43 40.98
CA LEU A 64 -17.64 -19.71 39.92
C LEU A 64 -17.49 -20.42 38.58
N GLU A 65 -18.62 -20.69 37.93
CA GLU A 65 -18.66 -21.32 36.61
C GLU A 65 -19.79 -20.72 35.75
N VAL A 66 -19.45 -20.28 34.54
CA VAL A 66 -20.38 -19.62 33.61
C VAL A 66 -21.20 -20.60 32.79
N SER A 67 -20.65 -21.79 32.51
CA SER A 67 -21.32 -22.84 31.75
C SER A 67 -22.32 -23.58 32.61
N LYS A 68 -23.60 -23.55 32.21
CA LYS A 68 -24.67 -24.21 32.96
C LYS A 68 -24.44 -25.72 33.12
N PRO A 69 -24.10 -26.48 32.05
CA PRO A 69 -23.80 -27.91 32.19
C PRO A 69 -22.61 -28.20 33.11
N ARG A 70 -21.54 -27.40 33.06
CA ARG A 70 -20.36 -27.57 33.93
C ARG A 70 -20.70 -27.24 35.38
N HIS A 71 -21.42 -26.16 35.61
CA HIS A 71 -21.93 -25.78 36.94
C HIS A 71 -22.85 -26.87 37.54
N GLU A 72 -23.76 -27.44 36.75
CA GLU A 72 -24.63 -28.54 37.22
C GLU A 72 -23.81 -29.79 37.58
N ALA A 73 -22.77 -30.11 36.81
CA ALA A 73 -21.84 -31.19 37.12
C ALA A 73 -21.05 -30.90 38.41
N LEU A 74 -20.48 -29.70 38.55
CA LEU A 74 -19.76 -29.23 39.73
C LEU A 74 -20.60 -29.33 41.01
N ALA A 75 -21.81 -28.78 40.98
CA ALA A 75 -22.74 -28.80 42.10
C ALA A 75 -23.09 -30.24 42.50
N LYS A 76 -23.25 -31.14 41.52
CA LYS A 76 -23.49 -32.56 41.76
C LYS A 76 -22.27 -33.27 42.37
N THR A 77 -21.07 -32.98 41.89
CA THR A 77 -19.81 -33.56 42.37
C THR A 77 -19.59 -33.24 43.84
N TYR A 78 -19.84 -32.00 44.26
CA TYR A 78 -19.55 -31.52 45.62
C TYR A 78 -20.79 -31.36 46.52
N GLN A 79 -21.94 -31.91 46.14
CA GLN A 79 -23.19 -31.82 46.92
C GLN A 79 -23.06 -32.30 48.38
N SER A 80 -22.10 -33.20 48.67
CA SER A 80 -21.83 -33.73 50.01
C SER A 80 -20.90 -32.85 50.85
N PHE A 81 -20.40 -31.74 50.32
CA PHE A 81 -19.46 -30.84 50.99
C PHE A 81 -20.12 -29.46 51.20
N PRO A 82 -20.77 -29.23 52.37
CA PRO A 82 -21.59 -28.03 52.58
C PRO A 82 -20.83 -26.71 52.52
N PHE A 83 -19.51 -26.73 52.68
CA PHE A 83 -18.64 -25.55 52.59
C PHE A 83 -18.31 -25.14 51.15
N VAL A 84 -18.62 -25.99 50.15
CA VAL A 84 -18.47 -25.67 48.72
C VAL A 84 -19.76 -25.01 48.22
N LYS A 85 -19.65 -23.79 47.73
CA LYS A 85 -20.76 -22.96 47.23
C LYS A 85 -20.55 -22.70 45.75
N CYS A 86 -21.38 -23.31 44.91
CA CYS A 86 -21.30 -23.15 43.45
C CYS A 86 -22.19 -22.00 42.99
N TYR A 87 -21.63 -21.12 42.17
CA TYR A 87 -22.31 -19.95 41.60
C TYR A 87 -22.29 -20.05 40.07
N HIS A 88 -23.48 -19.92 39.45
CA HIS A 88 -23.64 -19.89 38.00
C HIS A 88 -23.71 -18.44 37.52
N ALA A 89 -22.56 -17.89 37.15
CA ALA A 89 -22.43 -16.50 36.68
C ALA A 89 -21.09 -16.29 35.94
N SER A 90 -21.03 -15.28 35.09
CA SER A 90 -19.76 -14.71 34.62
C SER A 90 -19.04 -14.02 35.79
N SER A 91 -17.71 -14.09 35.85
CA SER A 91 -16.88 -13.46 36.91
C SER A 91 -17.05 -11.96 36.96
N VAL A 92 -16.99 -11.34 35.79
CA VAL A 92 -17.09 -9.89 35.57
C VAL A 92 -18.21 -9.58 34.57
N PRO A 93 -18.66 -8.32 34.46
CA PRO A 93 -19.63 -7.93 33.44
C PRO A 93 -19.04 -7.92 32.02
N LEU A 94 -19.93 -7.99 31.02
CA LEU A 94 -19.55 -8.12 29.60
C LEU A 94 -18.75 -6.92 29.08
N ASP A 95 -18.99 -5.73 29.60
CA ASP A 95 -18.27 -4.51 29.27
C ASP A 95 -16.81 -4.52 29.77
N SER A 96 -16.45 -5.49 30.61
CA SER A 96 -15.10 -5.69 31.13
C SER A 96 -14.29 -6.68 30.28
N PHE A 97 -14.87 -7.25 29.22
CA PHE A 97 -14.11 -8.03 28.24
C PHE A 97 -13.30 -7.09 27.35
N PRO A 98 -12.06 -7.45 26.98
CA PRO A 98 -11.26 -6.67 26.08
C PRO A 98 -11.92 -6.59 24.70
N SER A 99 -11.77 -5.45 24.07
CA SER A 99 -12.12 -5.24 22.67
C SER A 99 -11.30 -6.18 21.77
N PRO A 100 -11.80 -6.50 20.56
CA PRO A 100 -11.00 -7.21 19.57
C PRO A 100 -9.66 -6.54 19.24
N GLU A 101 -9.56 -5.22 19.44
CA GLU A 101 -8.34 -4.45 19.24
C GLU A 101 -7.34 -4.70 20.38
N GLU A 102 -7.77 -4.64 21.64
CA GLU A 102 -6.91 -4.96 22.79
C GLU A 102 -6.39 -6.41 22.76
N VAL A 103 -7.22 -7.37 22.34
CA VAL A 103 -6.75 -8.76 22.15
C VAL A 103 -5.76 -8.87 20.99
N ARG A 104 -5.99 -8.13 19.90
CA ARG A 104 -5.08 -8.09 18.74
C ARG A 104 -3.74 -7.45 19.09
N ASP A 105 -3.76 -6.36 19.84
CA ASP A 105 -2.55 -5.68 20.28
C ASP A 105 -1.73 -6.57 21.20
N PHE A 106 -2.35 -7.16 22.22
CA PHE A 106 -1.68 -8.14 23.07
C PHE A 106 -1.08 -9.30 22.25
N TYR A 107 -1.86 -9.88 21.34
CA TYR A 107 -1.42 -11.01 20.52
C TYR A 107 -0.18 -10.68 19.68
N TYR A 108 -0.08 -9.46 19.14
CA TYR A 108 1.08 -9.08 18.33
C TYR A 108 2.26 -8.53 19.14
N GLU A 109 2.01 -7.96 20.31
CA GLU A 109 3.03 -7.33 21.14
C GLU A 109 3.70 -8.31 22.10
N GLN A 110 2.96 -9.31 22.56
CA GLN A 110 3.42 -10.27 23.57
C GLN A 110 3.58 -11.66 22.96
N ASN A 111 4.80 -12.20 23.00
CA ASN A 111 5.06 -13.58 22.57
C ASN A 111 4.65 -14.57 23.68
N THR A 112 3.43 -15.06 23.57
CA THR A 112 2.73 -15.92 24.53
C THR A 112 2.32 -17.26 23.90
N VAL A 113 1.71 -18.15 24.68
CA VAL A 113 1.19 -19.41 24.15
C VAL A 113 0.06 -19.21 23.12
N LEU A 114 -0.62 -18.05 23.15
CA LEU A 114 -1.66 -17.70 22.20
C LEU A 114 -1.12 -17.63 20.77
N ASN A 115 0.15 -17.23 20.58
CA ASN A 115 0.77 -17.13 19.25
C ASN A 115 0.95 -18.47 18.54
N GLN A 116 0.68 -19.59 19.22
CA GLN A 116 0.62 -20.93 18.60
C GLN A 116 -0.70 -21.15 17.83
N TYR A 117 -1.69 -20.29 18.04
CA TYR A 117 -3.00 -20.35 17.42
C TYR A 117 -3.21 -19.12 16.54
N PRO A 118 -3.86 -19.21 15.37
CA PRO A 118 -4.16 -18.04 14.57
C PRO A 118 -4.94 -16.99 15.36
N LEU A 119 -4.64 -15.70 15.16
CA LEU A 119 -5.35 -14.59 15.83
C LEU A 119 -6.88 -14.68 15.66
N SER A 120 -7.37 -15.14 14.50
CA SER A 120 -8.80 -15.35 14.27
C SER A 120 -9.42 -16.40 15.19
N GLN A 121 -8.66 -17.45 15.53
CA GLN A 121 -9.08 -18.45 16.50
C GLN A 121 -9.11 -17.87 17.92
N VAL A 122 -8.10 -17.07 18.28
CA VAL A 122 -8.03 -16.38 19.58
C VAL A 122 -9.17 -15.39 19.75
N LEU A 123 -9.43 -14.53 18.74
CA LEU A 123 -10.57 -13.62 18.73
C LEU A 123 -11.90 -14.40 18.76
N GLY A 124 -11.96 -15.54 18.10
CA GLY A 124 -13.11 -16.44 18.14
C GLY A 124 -13.40 -17.03 19.52
N TRP A 125 -12.38 -17.28 20.34
CA TRP A 125 -12.57 -17.68 21.75
C TRP A 125 -13.21 -16.55 22.57
N ARG A 126 -12.74 -15.30 22.38
CA ARG A 126 -13.32 -14.11 23.01
C ARG A 126 -14.78 -13.92 22.61
N ASP A 127 -15.06 -13.96 21.31
CA ASP A 127 -16.41 -13.84 20.76
C ASP A 127 -17.31 -14.98 21.26
N GLN A 128 -16.80 -16.21 21.35
CA GLN A 128 -17.53 -17.35 21.89
C GLN A 128 -17.94 -17.15 23.35
N ASP A 129 -17.04 -16.63 24.20
CA ASP A 129 -17.34 -16.36 25.61
C ASP A 129 -18.42 -15.28 25.75
N ILE A 130 -18.30 -14.17 25.01
CA ILE A 130 -19.28 -13.07 25.00
C ILE A 130 -20.64 -13.58 24.50
N GLU A 131 -20.68 -14.23 23.33
CA GLU A 131 -21.90 -14.77 22.75
C GLU A 131 -22.58 -15.78 23.68
N TYR A 132 -21.79 -16.59 24.40
CA TYR A 132 -22.33 -17.57 25.32
C TYR A 132 -23.03 -16.90 26.50
N ILE A 133 -22.41 -15.88 27.11
CA ILE A 133 -23.00 -15.12 28.21
C ILE A 133 -24.28 -14.42 27.75
N GLU A 134 -24.26 -13.77 26.58
CA GLU A 134 -25.42 -13.09 26.00
C GLU A 134 -26.57 -14.05 25.70
N ARG A 135 -26.30 -15.17 25.01
CA ARG A 135 -27.33 -16.13 24.59
C ARG A 135 -27.96 -16.86 25.77
N ASN A 136 -27.18 -17.19 26.80
CA ASN A 136 -27.67 -17.95 27.95
C ASN A 136 -28.22 -17.06 29.08
N LEU A 137 -28.15 -15.73 28.93
CA LEU A 137 -28.55 -14.75 29.94
C LEU A 137 -27.92 -15.08 31.32
N ALA A 138 -26.66 -15.51 31.31
CA ALA A 138 -25.96 -15.84 32.53
C ALA A 138 -25.85 -14.58 33.39
N PRO A 139 -26.12 -14.65 34.71
CA PRO A 139 -25.87 -13.53 35.61
C PRO A 139 -24.43 -13.04 35.46
N GLN A 140 -24.26 -11.73 35.43
CA GLN A 140 -22.95 -11.08 35.27
C GLN A 140 -22.43 -10.62 36.63
N ASN A 141 -21.12 -10.34 36.71
CA ASN A 141 -20.47 -9.79 37.90
C ASN A 141 -20.58 -10.72 39.14
N GLY A 142 -20.31 -12.00 38.94
CA GLY A 142 -20.42 -13.06 39.95
C GLY A 142 -19.51 -12.88 41.16
N ILE A 143 -18.34 -12.26 40.98
CA ILE A 143 -17.42 -11.97 42.10
C ILE A 143 -18.09 -11.02 43.10
N GLU A 144 -18.70 -9.94 42.62
CA GLU A 144 -19.39 -8.98 43.47
C GLU A 144 -20.66 -9.57 44.08
N LEU A 145 -21.40 -10.41 43.34
CA LEU A 145 -22.54 -11.15 43.88
C LEU A 145 -22.13 -12.02 45.08
N ILE A 146 -21.03 -12.78 44.97
CA ILE A 146 -20.51 -13.60 46.07
C ILE A 146 -20.15 -12.73 47.27
N LYS A 147 -19.49 -11.59 47.03
CA LYS A 147 -19.14 -10.64 48.11
C LYS A 147 -20.38 -10.13 48.83
N GLN A 148 -21.40 -9.73 48.10
CA GLN A 148 -22.65 -9.19 48.64
C GLN A 148 -23.43 -10.25 49.42
N ASP A 149 -23.61 -11.44 48.85
CA ASP A 149 -24.36 -12.54 49.46
C ASP A 149 -23.74 -13.02 50.78
N ASN A 150 -22.43 -12.84 50.95
CA ASN A 150 -21.67 -13.39 52.08
C ASN A 150 -21.06 -12.32 52.98
N GLY A 151 -21.25 -11.03 52.68
CA GLY A 151 -20.68 -9.91 53.43
C GLY A 151 -19.14 -9.92 53.44
N ILE A 152 -18.52 -10.14 52.28
CA ILE A 152 -17.07 -10.26 52.13
C ILE A 152 -16.51 -8.94 51.59
N ASP A 153 -15.59 -8.32 52.33
CA ASP A 153 -14.85 -7.15 51.85
C ASP A 153 -13.67 -7.57 50.97
N TYR A 154 -12.90 -8.57 51.43
CA TYR A 154 -11.76 -9.16 50.75
C TYR A 154 -11.76 -10.68 50.92
N PHE A 155 -11.37 -11.41 49.87
CA PHE A 155 -11.16 -12.85 49.97
C PHE A 155 -9.82 -13.16 50.64
N ASP A 156 -9.73 -14.27 51.35
CA ASP A 156 -8.47 -14.70 51.96
C ASP A 156 -7.55 -15.36 50.91
N LEU A 157 -8.14 -16.12 49.98
CA LEU A 157 -7.41 -16.78 48.90
C LEU A 157 -8.27 -16.75 47.63
N VAL A 158 -7.66 -16.36 46.52
CA VAL A 158 -8.31 -16.35 45.21
C VAL A 158 -7.48 -17.12 44.20
N LEU A 159 -8.11 -17.98 43.40
CA LEU A 159 -7.56 -18.51 42.14
C LEU A 159 -8.24 -17.84 40.96
N ILE A 160 -7.44 -17.19 40.10
CA ILE A 160 -7.85 -16.60 38.83
C ILE A 160 -7.53 -17.60 37.72
N ASP A 161 -8.54 -18.38 37.32
CA ASP A 161 -8.48 -19.37 36.24
C ASP A 161 -9.74 -19.30 35.35
N GLY A 162 -10.28 -18.09 35.17
CA GLY A 162 -11.49 -17.83 34.42
C GLY A 162 -11.34 -17.92 32.90
N SER A 163 -12.12 -17.13 32.17
CA SER A 163 -11.96 -16.99 30.71
C SER A 163 -10.54 -16.54 30.38
N GLU A 164 -10.06 -16.92 29.20
CA GLU A 164 -8.79 -16.44 28.67
C GLU A 164 -8.72 -14.91 28.62
N PHE A 165 -9.85 -14.20 28.60
CA PHE A 165 -9.92 -12.76 28.35
C PHE A 165 -10.45 -11.91 29.52
N THR A 166 -10.65 -12.49 30.71
CA THR A 166 -11.23 -11.74 31.85
C THR A 166 -10.27 -11.46 32.99
N GLY A 167 -9.04 -11.99 32.93
CA GLY A 167 -8.17 -12.02 34.10
C GLY A 167 -7.80 -10.66 34.69
N VAL A 168 -7.61 -9.61 33.88
CA VAL A 168 -7.32 -8.25 34.39
C VAL A 168 -8.48 -7.72 35.22
N ALA A 169 -9.70 -7.78 34.67
CA ALA A 169 -10.91 -7.36 35.37
C ALA A 169 -11.20 -8.24 36.62
N GLU A 170 -10.87 -9.53 36.55
CA GLU A 170 -10.97 -10.44 37.70
C GLU A 170 -10.00 -10.03 38.82
N LEU A 171 -8.76 -9.68 38.48
CA LEU A 171 -7.78 -9.20 39.45
C LEU A 171 -8.24 -7.90 40.12
N GLU A 172 -8.75 -6.93 39.35
CA GLU A 172 -9.31 -5.70 39.88
C GLU A 172 -10.46 -5.98 40.86
N ALA A 173 -11.37 -6.88 40.48
CA ALA A 173 -12.51 -7.25 41.31
C ALA A 173 -12.10 -7.96 42.61
N VAL A 174 -10.98 -8.67 42.64
CA VAL A 174 -10.50 -9.39 43.83
C VAL A 174 -9.34 -8.70 44.56
N TYR A 175 -8.93 -7.53 44.09
CA TYR A 175 -7.80 -6.79 44.62
C TYR A 175 -7.94 -6.52 46.12
N GLY A 176 -6.84 -6.70 46.86
CA GLY A 176 -6.80 -6.65 48.32
C GLY A 176 -6.96 -8.02 48.99
N ALA A 177 -7.21 -9.10 48.23
CA ALA A 177 -7.16 -10.46 48.73
C ALA A 177 -5.81 -10.80 49.37
N ARG A 178 -5.81 -11.66 50.40
CA ARG A 178 -4.58 -11.98 51.16
C ARG A 178 -3.61 -12.84 50.33
N LEU A 179 -4.14 -13.82 49.60
CA LEU A 179 -3.40 -14.66 48.66
C LEU A 179 -4.08 -14.62 47.28
N ILE A 180 -3.28 -14.42 46.24
CA ILE A 180 -3.74 -14.44 44.84
C ILE A 180 -2.92 -15.46 44.07
N LEU A 181 -3.61 -16.44 43.50
CA LEU A 181 -3.06 -17.49 42.66
C LEU A 181 -3.49 -17.21 41.22
N LEU A 182 -2.53 -17.24 40.30
CA LEU A 182 -2.73 -17.04 38.87
C LEU A 182 -2.42 -18.33 38.13
N ASP A 183 -3.34 -18.82 37.29
CA ASP A 183 -3.05 -19.88 36.31
C ASP A 183 -2.83 -19.30 34.91
N ASP A 184 -2.18 -20.03 34.01
CA ASP A 184 -1.85 -19.59 32.65
C ASP A 184 -1.13 -18.22 32.55
N ILE A 185 -0.11 -18.00 33.38
CA ILE A 185 0.66 -16.72 33.40
C ILE A 185 1.45 -16.44 32.10
N ASN A 186 1.56 -17.42 31.20
CA ASN A 186 2.16 -17.26 29.87
C ASN A 186 1.10 -17.07 28.76
N ALA A 187 -0.16 -16.84 29.11
CA ALA A 187 -1.30 -16.61 28.22
C ALA A 187 -1.95 -15.24 28.50
N TYR A 188 -2.90 -14.79 27.68
CA TYR A 188 -3.58 -13.49 27.86
C TYR A 188 -4.16 -13.36 29.26
N LYS A 189 -4.79 -14.45 29.74
CA LYS A 189 -5.47 -14.56 31.03
C LYS A 189 -4.73 -13.84 32.15
N ASN A 190 -3.45 -14.16 32.38
CA ASN A 190 -2.72 -13.67 33.56
C ASN A 190 -1.33 -13.09 33.25
N PHE A 191 -1.01 -12.81 31.98
CA PHE A 191 0.27 -12.21 31.60
C PHE A 191 0.47 -10.81 32.22
N GLU A 192 -0.53 -9.94 32.09
CA GLU A 192 -0.46 -8.59 32.66
C GLU A 192 -0.57 -8.61 34.18
N ASN A 193 -1.43 -9.47 34.73
CA ASN A 193 -1.61 -9.65 36.18
C ASN A 193 -0.31 -10.04 36.89
N LEU A 194 0.49 -10.92 36.28
CA LEU A 194 1.81 -11.30 36.81
C LEU A 194 2.73 -10.07 36.92
N THR A 195 2.73 -9.23 35.88
CA THR A 195 3.57 -8.03 35.82
C THR A 195 3.08 -6.98 36.82
N ALA A 196 1.76 -6.73 36.87
CA ALA A 196 1.13 -5.80 37.78
C ALA A 196 1.40 -6.15 39.25
N LEU A 197 1.19 -7.41 39.65
CA LEU A 197 1.44 -7.84 41.03
C LEU A 197 2.92 -7.88 41.40
N LYS A 198 3.84 -8.07 40.44
CA LYS A 198 5.29 -7.93 40.69
C LYS A 198 5.71 -6.48 40.92
N ALA A 199 5.05 -5.54 40.25
CA ALA A 199 5.30 -4.10 40.40
C ALA A 199 4.61 -3.51 41.64
N ASP A 200 3.54 -4.14 42.13
CA ASP A 200 2.76 -3.64 43.26
C ASP A 200 3.54 -3.76 44.58
N PRO A 201 3.81 -2.64 45.29
CA PRO A 201 4.53 -2.67 46.55
C PRO A 201 3.77 -3.42 47.66
N ASN A 202 2.45 -3.58 47.54
CA ASN A 202 1.60 -4.24 48.54
C ASN A 202 1.62 -5.77 48.46
N TYR A 203 2.12 -6.35 47.36
CA TYR A 203 2.19 -7.79 47.16
C TYR A 203 3.64 -8.28 47.08
N GLU A 204 3.86 -9.55 47.43
CA GLU A 204 5.11 -10.27 47.25
C GLU A 204 4.85 -11.61 46.56
N LEU A 205 5.74 -11.97 45.64
CA LEU A 205 5.70 -13.24 44.94
C LEU A 205 6.23 -14.37 45.86
N ILE A 206 5.42 -15.40 46.07
CA ILE A 206 5.78 -16.59 46.88
C ILE A 206 6.21 -17.76 45.99
N HIS A 207 5.43 -18.06 44.94
CA HIS A 207 5.72 -19.15 44.00
C HIS A 207 5.57 -18.66 42.56
N GLU A 208 6.46 -19.12 41.67
CA GLU A 208 6.32 -18.93 40.22
C GLU A 208 6.94 -20.14 39.54
N ASN A 209 6.19 -20.77 38.63
CA ASN A 209 6.74 -21.78 37.73
C ASN A 209 6.14 -21.59 36.35
N ARG A 210 6.97 -21.14 35.41
CA ARG A 210 6.56 -20.88 34.02
C ARG A 210 6.57 -22.11 33.12
N ALA A 211 7.13 -23.24 33.57
CA ALA A 211 7.37 -24.41 32.71
C ALA A 211 6.26 -25.48 32.81
N ILE A 212 5.45 -25.46 33.86
CA ILE A 212 4.34 -26.40 34.04
C ILE A 212 3.10 -25.82 33.37
N ARG A 213 2.53 -26.56 32.41
CA ARG A 213 1.40 -26.10 31.58
C ARG A 213 1.71 -24.72 30.96
N ASN A 214 0.80 -23.74 31.03
CA ASN A 214 1.10 -22.36 30.63
C ASN A 214 1.55 -21.48 31.82
N GLY A 215 2.06 -22.11 32.87
CA GLY A 215 2.68 -21.47 34.03
C GLY A 215 1.69 -21.03 35.10
N TYR A 216 2.18 -20.91 36.34
CA TYR A 216 1.40 -20.37 37.46
C TYR A 216 2.24 -19.45 38.34
N ALA A 217 1.57 -18.56 39.09
CA ALA A 217 2.20 -17.74 40.12
C ALA A 217 1.31 -17.57 41.36
N VAL A 218 1.93 -17.33 42.52
CA VAL A 218 1.25 -17.10 43.80
C VAL A 218 1.83 -15.88 44.47
N PHE A 219 0.96 -14.95 44.86
CA PHE A 219 1.32 -13.73 45.57
C PHE A 219 0.66 -13.67 46.95
N ALA A 220 1.39 -13.15 47.95
CA ALA A 220 0.83 -12.76 49.22
C ALA A 220 0.85 -11.25 49.41
N ARG A 221 -0.15 -10.76 50.11
CA ARG A 221 -0.21 -9.37 50.56
C ARG A 221 0.75 -9.13 51.73
N LYS A 222 1.55 -8.07 51.68
CA LYS A 222 2.49 -7.68 52.73
C LYS A 222 1.77 -7.10 53.96
N GLU A 223 2.30 -7.39 55.15
CA GLU A 223 1.79 -6.85 56.41
C GLU A 223 1.89 -5.31 56.46
N GLY A 224 0.81 -4.63 56.87
CA GLY A 224 0.78 -3.17 57.05
C GLY A 224 0.34 -2.35 55.83
N ALA A 225 0.05 -2.98 54.70
CA ALA A 225 -0.44 -2.29 53.51
C ALA A 225 -1.88 -1.71 53.70
N SER A 226 -2.06 -0.43 53.32
CA SER A 226 -3.29 0.35 53.52
C SER A 226 -4.23 0.23 52.32
N PHE A 227 -5.44 -0.29 52.54
CA PHE A 227 -6.48 -0.41 51.52
C PHE A 227 -7.73 0.28 52.05
N LYS A 228 -8.06 1.45 51.51
CA LYS A 228 -9.37 2.07 51.72
C LYS A 228 -10.18 1.89 50.44
N LYS A 229 -11.34 1.24 50.57
CA LYS A 229 -12.38 1.16 49.54
C LYS A 229 -12.96 2.58 49.33
N ALA A 230 -12.78 3.16 48.16
CA ALA A 230 -13.50 4.38 47.77
C ALA A 230 -14.87 4.00 47.19
N PRO A 231 -15.96 4.70 47.53
CA PRO A 231 -17.26 4.49 46.88
C PRO A 231 -17.25 5.04 45.46
N ILE A 232 -17.89 4.31 44.55
CA ILE A 232 -18.16 4.71 43.17
C ILE A 232 -19.41 5.61 43.17
N ASN A 233 -19.19 6.92 43.11
CA ASN A 233 -19.91 7.91 42.30
C ASN A 233 -19.67 9.31 42.84
N ASP A 234 -19.31 10.18 41.89
CA ASP A 234 -19.40 11.63 41.84
C ASP A 234 -18.78 12.43 43.00
N GLU A 235 -17.89 13.34 42.60
CA GLU A 235 -17.08 14.24 43.43
C GLU A 235 -15.82 13.60 44.02
N VAL A 236 -14.81 13.47 43.16
CA VAL A 236 -13.42 13.64 43.58
C VAL A 236 -13.35 15.00 44.27
N THR A 237 -13.35 14.96 45.60
CA THR A 237 -12.90 16.07 46.42
C THR A 237 -11.43 16.25 46.10
N LYS A 238 -11.18 17.17 45.17
CA LYS A 238 -9.88 17.80 44.91
C LYS A 238 -9.20 18.05 46.25
N THR A 239 -8.16 17.27 46.52
CA THR A 239 -7.18 17.66 47.51
C THR A 239 -6.56 18.96 47.01
N ASP A 240 -6.67 19.99 47.83
CA ASP A 240 -6.25 21.37 47.64
C ASP A 240 -4.73 21.48 47.44
N ASP A 241 -4.23 20.99 46.31
CA ASP A 241 -2.84 21.12 45.88
C ASP A 241 -2.80 22.19 44.80
N LYS A 242 -2.55 23.44 45.23
CA LYS A 242 -2.67 24.72 44.49
C LYS A 242 -1.79 24.89 43.26
N PHE A 243 -1.38 23.80 42.62
CA PHE A 243 -0.42 23.82 41.53
C PHE A 243 -0.81 22.78 40.49
N SER A 244 -1.83 23.12 39.68
CA SER A 244 -2.31 22.32 38.55
C SER A 244 -1.32 22.36 37.38
N VAL A 245 -1.45 21.41 36.47
CA VAL A 245 -0.66 21.36 35.22
C VAL A 245 -1.56 21.64 34.03
N HIS A 246 -1.26 22.68 33.25
CA HIS A 246 -1.96 23.01 32.02
C HIS A 246 -1.05 22.66 30.84
N PHE A 247 -1.42 21.61 30.12
CA PHE A 247 -0.78 21.24 28.87
C PHE A 247 -1.34 22.08 27.73
N PHE A 248 -0.50 22.46 26.77
CA PHE A 248 -0.98 22.98 25.49
C PHE A 248 -0.24 22.37 24.31
N THR A 249 -0.99 22.12 23.25
CA THR A 249 -0.51 21.49 22.01
C THR A 249 -1.07 22.27 20.83
N ILE A 250 -0.19 22.73 19.93
CA ILE A 250 -0.60 23.20 18.61
C ILE A 250 -0.53 22.02 17.65
N VAL A 251 -1.57 21.79 16.85
CA VAL A 251 -1.63 20.60 15.99
C VAL A 251 -2.27 20.88 14.64
N LEU A 252 -1.63 20.34 13.61
CA LEU A 252 -2.22 20.08 12.30
C LEU A 252 -1.72 18.70 11.89
N ASN A 253 -2.62 17.74 11.77
CA ASN A 253 -2.31 16.32 11.53
C ASN A 253 -1.38 15.72 12.60
N GLY A 254 -1.93 15.43 13.79
CA GLY A 254 -1.20 14.90 14.94
C GLY A 254 -1.20 13.37 15.05
N MET A 255 -1.87 12.66 14.15
CA MET A 255 -1.86 11.19 14.18
C MET A 255 -0.50 10.64 13.70
N PRO A 256 -0.07 9.49 14.24
CA PRO A 256 -0.73 8.69 15.28
C PRO A 256 -0.36 9.09 16.72
N PHE A 257 0.68 9.93 16.92
CA PHE A 257 1.32 10.12 18.23
C PHE A 257 0.50 10.92 19.23
N ILE A 258 -0.41 11.80 18.81
CA ILE A 258 -1.23 12.62 19.71
C ILE A 258 -2.08 11.80 20.70
N LYS A 259 -2.36 10.52 20.37
CA LYS A 259 -3.10 9.59 21.25
C LYS A 259 -2.36 9.31 22.57
N HIS A 260 -1.02 9.27 22.52
CA HIS A 260 -0.18 9.00 23.68
C HIS A 260 -0.46 9.94 24.86
N HIS A 261 -0.72 11.22 24.56
CA HIS A 261 -0.88 12.25 25.57
C HIS A 261 -2.04 11.96 26.51
N LEU A 262 -3.19 11.59 25.97
CA LEU A 262 -4.36 11.25 26.79
C LEU A 262 -4.16 9.97 27.60
N ASP A 263 -3.52 8.95 27.00
CA ASP A 263 -3.15 7.71 27.68
C ASP A 263 -2.31 7.96 28.93
N VAL A 264 -1.46 8.98 28.90
CA VAL A 264 -0.63 9.38 30.03
C VAL A 264 -1.40 10.30 30.99
N PHE A 265 -2.07 11.33 30.49
CA PHE A 265 -2.71 12.35 31.33
C PHE A 265 -3.80 11.77 32.24
N LYS A 266 -4.57 10.79 31.75
CA LYS A 266 -5.60 10.09 32.55
C LYS A 266 -5.05 9.38 33.79
N THR A 267 -3.74 9.10 33.82
CA THR A 267 -3.08 8.41 34.94
C THR A 267 -2.44 9.38 35.96
N LEU A 268 -2.48 10.69 35.71
CA LEU A 268 -1.84 11.68 36.58
C LEU A 268 -2.64 11.88 37.89
N PRO A 269 -1.97 11.88 39.06
CA PRO A 269 -2.62 11.90 40.38
C PRO A 269 -2.95 13.32 40.86
N PHE A 270 -3.01 14.32 39.96
CA PHE A 270 -3.24 15.72 40.29
C PHE A 270 -4.05 16.42 39.21
N ASP A 271 -4.60 17.59 39.51
CA ASP A 271 -5.38 18.41 38.57
C ASP A 271 -4.56 18.77 37.32
N TRP A 272 -5.09 18.40 36.16
CA TRP A 272 -4.55 18.75 34.86
C TRP A 272 -5.62 19.23 33.89
N HIS A 273 -5.21 20.07 32.93
CA HIS A 273 -6.04 20.53 31.82
C HIS A 273 -5.23 20.48 30.53
N TRP A 274 -5.84 20.06 29.42
CA TRP A 274 -5.20 19.99 28.11
C TRP A 274 -5.87 20.94 27.10
N HIS A 275 -5.13 21.95 26.68
CA HIS A 275 -5.54 22.94 25.70
C HIS A 275 -5.02 22.54 24.31
N ILE A 276 -5.90 22.19 23.38
CA ILE A 276 -5.52 21.73 22.04
C ILE A 276 -5.91 22.79 21.02
N ILE A 277 -4.94 23.34 20.31
CA ILE A 277 -5.15 24.39 19.32
C ILE A 277 -4.96 23.78 17.95
N GLU A 278 -6.08 23.49 17.27
CA GLU A 278 -6.09 22.82 15.98
C GLU A 278 -6.13 23.83 14.83
N GLY A 279 -5.32 23.55 13.80
CA GLY A 279 -5.48 24.11 12.47
C GLY A 279 -4.20 24.67 11.86
N VAL A 280 -4.32 25.12 10.62
CA VAL A 280 -3.20 25.65 9.85
C VAL A 280 -2.72 26.98 10.42
N ALA A 281 -1.41 27.08 10.71
CA ALA A 281 -0.74 28.36 10.92
C ALA A 281 -0.24 28.92 9.58
N GLU A 282 -0.51 30.19 9.31
CA GLU A 282 0.09 30.88 8.16
C GLU A 282 1.62 30.95 8.28
N LEU A 283 2.32 30.86 7.14
CA LEU A 283 3.78 30.99 7.05
C LEU A 283 4.23 32.46 7.17
N LYS A 284 3.90 33.08 8.31
CA LYS A 284 4.20 34.46 8.65
C LYS A 284 4.90 34.52 10.01
N HIS A 285 5.48 35.67 10.35
CA HIS A 285 6.21 35.87 11.61
C HIS A 285 7.35 34.83 11.79
N CYS A 286 7.27 33.97 12.81
CA CYS A 286 8.30 32.98 13.14
C CYS A 286 8.54 31.93 12.05
N THR A 287 7.59 31.70 11.15
CA THR A 287 7.71 30.75 10.03
C THR A 287 7.91 31.46 8.69
N ALA A 288 8.05 32.79 8.65
CA ALA A 288 8.21 33.53 7.40
C ALA A 288 9.47 33.15 6.59
N TRP A 289 10.52 32.67 7.27
CA TRP A 289 11.74 32.17 6.64
C TRP A 289 11.51 30.94 5.74
N SER A 290 10.45 30.16 6.02
CA SER A 290 10.13 28.97 5.22
C SER A 290 9.67 29.33 3.81
N VAL A 291 8.99 30.46 3.63
CA VAL A 291 8.48 30.92 2.32
C VAL A 291 9.62 31.13 1.33
N THR A 292 10.74 31.70 1.78
CA THR A 292 11.94 31.87 0.95
C THR A 292 12.64 30.54 0.63
N SER A 293 12.38 29.51 1.43
CA SER A 293 12.88 28.14 1.24
C SER A 293 11.93 27.29 0.38
N GLY A 294 10.81 27.84 -0.08
CA GLY A 294 9.80 27.14 -0.87
C GLY A 294 8.62 26.60 -0.05
N GLY A 295 8.55 26.90 1.24
CA GLY A 295 7.46 26.53 2.13
C GLY A 295 6.13 27.12 1.66
N ASN A 296 5.10 26.29 1.64
CA ASN A 296 3.75 26.67 1.27
C ASN A 296 2.72 25.97 2.18
N ILE A 297 1.44 26.23 1.95
CA ILE A 297 0.34 25.58 2.68
C ILE A 297 -0.44 24.76 1.65
N PRO A 298 -0.06 23.49 1.40
CA PRO A 298 -0.77 22.64 0.45
C PRO A 298 -2.15 22.24 0.97
N THR A 299 -3.14 22.29 0.08
CA THR A 299 -4.50 21.83 0.37
C THR A 299 -4.57 20.33 0.66
N GLN A 300 -3.57 19.54 0.27
CA GLN A 300 -3.53 18.10 0.56
C GLN A 300 -3.35 17.76 2.04
N PHE A 301 -2.83 18.69 2.87
CA PHE A 301 -2.58 18.46 4.30
C PHE A 301 -3.65 19.03 5.23
N HIS A 302 -4.74 19.58 4.68
CA HIS A 302 -5.81 20.11 5.51
C HIS A 302 -7.15 20.11 4.79
N ARG A 303 -8.25 20.00 5.55
CA ARG A 303 -9.60 20.23 5.05
C ARG A 303 -10.04 21.63 5.44
N GLU A 304 -9.94 22.59 4.52
CA GLU A 304 -10.32 24.00 4.77
C GLU A 304 -9.69 24.57 6.07
N GLY A 305 -8.41 24.28 6.32
CA GLY A 305 -7.67 24.76 7.50
C GLY A 305 -7.70 23.85 8.73
N ARG A 306 -8.42 22.72 8.68
CA ARG A 306 -8.45 21.67 9.73
C ARG A 306 -7.63 20.45 9.37
N SER A 307 -7.32 19.59 10.34
CA SER A 307 -6.61 18.33 10.09
C SER A 307 -7.41 17.41 9.16
N ASN A 308 -6.73 16.51 8.44
CA ASN A 308 -7.36 15.58 7.50
C ASN A 308 -6.82 14.15 7.56
N ASP A 309 -6.11 13.81 8.63
CA ASP A 309 -5.45 12.52 8.87
C ASP A 309 -6.14 11.65 9.94
N GLY A 310 -7.34 12.04 10.40
CA GLY A 310 -8.04 11.41 11.52
C GLY A 310 -7.89 12.15 12.86
N THR A 311 -7.05 13.21 12.92
CA THR A 311 -6.88 14.01 14.13
C THR A 311 -8.18 14.72 14.52
N GLU A 312 -8.91 15.32 13.57
CA GLU A 312 -10.14 16.05 13.88
C GLU A 312 -11.19 15.16 14.55
N GLU A 313 -11.35 13.93 14.03
CA GLU A 313 -12.28 12.92 14.54
C GLU A 313 -11.93 12.51 15.97
N TYR A 314 -10.65 12.22 16.23
CA TYR A 314 -10.16 11.89 17.57
C TYR A 314 -10.33 13.06 18.55
N LEU A 315 -10.02 14.29 18.13
CA LEU A 315 -10.19 15.46 18.97
C LEU A 315 -11.67 15.66 19.36
N ASN A 316 -12.60 15.50 18.43
CA ASN A 316 -14.04 15.57 18.72
C ASN A 316 -14.49 14.49 19.71
N GLU A 317 -13.93 13.29 19.59
CA GLU A 317 -14.21 12.19 20.51
C GLU A 317 -13.77 12.53 21.93
N ILE A 318 -12.50 12.92 22.13
CA ILE A 318 -11.96 13.13 23.48
C ILE A 318 -12.53 14.37 24.17
N GLU A 319 -12.89 15.42 23.43
CA GLU A 319 -13.58 16.59 24.00
C GLU A 319 -14.96 16.21 24.55
N SER A 320 -15.65 15.28 23.88
CA SER A 320 -16.95 14.78 24.36
C SER A 320 -16.82 13.89 25.59
N GLN A 321 -15.74 13.12 25.69
CA GLN A 321 -15.48 12.21 26.81
C GLN A 321 -14.93 12.93 28.04
N PHE A 322 -14.12 13.99 27.85
CA PHE A 322 -13.42 14.71 28.93
C PHE A 322 -13.64 16.23 28.87
N PRO A 323 -14.90 16.71 28.91
CA PRO A 323 -15.22 18.13 28.69
C PRO A 323 -14.68 19.07 29.77
N ASP A 324 -14.41 18.56 30.98
CA ASP A 324 -13.87 19.35 32.09
C ASP A 324 -12.34 19.45 32.08
N ASN A 325 -11.65 18.56 31.36
CA ASN A 325 -10.19 18.47 31.34
C ASN A 325 -9.59 18.85 29.98
N ILE A 326 -10.38 18.87 28.91
CA ILE A 326 -9.89 19.11 27.55
C ILE A 326 -10.64 20.32 26.96
N SER A 327 -9.91 21.18 26.25
CA SER A 327 -10.51 22.29 25.50
C SER A 327 -9.88 22.40 24.13
N ILE A 328 -10.71 22.41 23.09
CA ILE A 328 -10.26 22.55 21.70
C ILE A 328 -10.51 23.95 21.18
N TYR A 329 -9.48 24.54 20.57
CA TYR A 329 -9.53 25.86 19.96
C TYR A 329 -9.36 25.73 18.44
N ARG A 330 -10.34 26.21 17.68
CA ARG A 330 -10.38 26.15 16.20
C ARG A 330 -10.75 27.50 15.61
N LYS A 331 -10.25 27.77 14.41
CA LYS A 331 -10.81 28.80 13.53
C LYS A 331 -12.06 28.29 12.81
N SER A 332 -12.89 29.19 12.32
CA SER A 332 -13.95 28.84 11.36
C SER A 332 -13.33 28.24 10.10
N GLU A 333 -14.02 27.28 9.48
CA GLU A 333 -13.57 26.64 8.24
C GLU A 333 -13.16 27.68 7.18
N GLY A 334 -12.08 27.41 6.48
CA GLY A 334 -11.44 28.28 5.50
C GLY A 334 -10.56 29.39 6.08
N ASN A 335 -10.41 29.47 7.41
CA ASN A 335 -9.60 30.51 8.06
C ASN A 335 -8.37 29.91 8.76
N PHE A 336 -7.21 30.52 8.54
CA PHE A 336 -5.95 30.10 9.13
C PHE A 336 -5.59 30.96 10.33
N TRP A 337 -4.82 30.39 11.27
CA TRP A 337 -4.19 31.13 12.35
C TRP A 337 -3.13 32.09 11.79
N GLN A 338 -3.03 33.30 12.32
CA GLN A 338 -2.03 34.32 11.97
C GLN A 338 -0.66 33.97 12.54
N GLY A 339 -0.14 32.82 12.12
CA GLY A 339 1.09 32.20 12.62
C GLY A 339 0.93 31.49 13.97
N LYS A 340 1.97 30.74 14.35
CA LYS A 340 1.99 29.94 15.59
C LYS A 340 1.88 30.79 16.86
N LEU A 341 2.28 32.07 16.81
CA LEU A 341 2.18 32.99 17.94
C LEU A 341 0.72 33.26 18.34
N GLU A 342 -0.21 33.32 17.38
CA GLU A 342 -1.64 33.44 17.69
C GLU A 342 -2.15 32.17 18.39
N MET A 343 -1.74 31.00 17.89
CA MET A 343 -2.15 29.71 18.42
C MET A 343 -1.78 29.54 19.91
N VAL A 344 -0.51 29.79 20.26
CA VAL A 344 -0.06 29.61 21.66
C VAL A 344 -0.61 30.64 22.64
N ASN A 345 -1.07 31.81 22.16
CA ASN A 345 -1.73 32.80 23.01
C ASN A 345 -3.23 32.52 23.21
N ALA A 346 -3.87 31.75 22.32
CA ALA A 346 -5.30 31.45 22.39
C ALA A 346 -5.78 30.86 23.74
N PRO A 347 -5.09 29.88 24.36
CA PRO A 347 -5.55 29.29 25.61
C PRO A 347 -5.29 30.17 26.84
N LEU A 348 -4.32 31.09 26.80
CA LEU A 348 -3.88 31.84 27.99
C LEU A 348 -4.98 32.69 28.63
N ALA A 349 -5.96 33.13 27.84
CA ALA A 349 -7.10 33.90 28.34
C ALA A 349 -8.06 33.10 29.23
N TYR A 350 -7.96 31.76 29.21
CA TYR A 350 -8.82 30.83 29.94
C TYR A 350 -8.13 30.22 31.16
N ILE A 351 -6.87 30.60 31.42
CA ILE A 351 -6.12 30.16 32.59
C ILE A 351 -6.14 31.31 33.62
N ASP A 352 -6.97 31.18 34.64
CA ASP A 352 -7.26 32.23 35.63
C ASP A 352 -6.52 32.06 36.96
N GLN A 353 -5.73 30.99 37.10
CA GLN A 353 -4.93 30.67 38.28
C GLN A 353 -3.47 30.40 37.93
N GLU A 354 -2.59 30.44 38.95
CA GLU A 354 -1.19 30.05 38.79
C GLU A 354 -1.08 28.54 38.57
N CYS A 355 -0.31 28.13 37.57
CA CYS A 355 -0.13 26.73 37.20
C CYS A 355 1.25 26.46 36.59
N LEU A 356 1.55 25.17 36.34
CA LEU A 356 2.60 24.80 35.39
C LEU A 356 2.01 24.77 33.99
N LEU A 357 2.44 25.71 33.15
CA LEU A 357 2.11 25.70 31.74
C LEU A 357 3.16 24.88 31.00
N TRP A 358 2.71 23.84 30.30
CA TRP A 358 3.57 22.84 29.69
C TRP A 358 3.25 22.72 28.19
N GLN A 359 4.21 23.06 27.33
CA GLN A 359 4.10 22.81 25.90
C GLN A 359 4.45 21.36 25.59
N ILE A 360 3.55 20.64 24.91
CA ILE A 360 3.83 19.30 24.41
C ILE A 360 3.41 19.25 22.95
N ASP A 361 4.37 19.07 22.04
CA ASP A 361 4.06 18.91 20.62
C ASP A 361 3.40 17.52 20.39
N SER A 362 2.65 17.33 19.29
CA SER A 362 1.87 16.09 19.08
C SER A 362 2.74 14.82 19.03
N ASP A 363 4.03 14.97 18.73
CA ASP A 363 5.05 13.94 18.61
C ASP A 363 6.12 14.03 19.73
N GLU A 364 5.73 14.44 20.95
CA GLU A 364 6.59 14.44 22.16
C GLU A 364 6.02 13.53 23.25
N LEU A 365 6.64 12.37 23.47
CA LEU A 365 6.09 11.31 24.32
C LEU A 365 6.73 11.34 25.71
N TRP A 366 5.91 11.67 26.71
CA TRP A 366 6.28 11.82 28.11
C TRP A 366 5.62 10.73 28.94
N SER A 367 6.38 10.08 29.82
CA SER A 367 5.77 9.18 30.80
C SER A 367 5.10 9.95 31.96
N ALA A 368 4.08 9.34 32.58
CA ALA A 368 3.42 9.90 33.76
C ALA A 368 4.40 10.20 34.90
N GLU A 369 5.38 9.31 35.11
CA GLU A 369 6.45 9.47 36.11
C GLU A 369 7.29 10.72 35.84
N GLN A 370 7.62 11.00 34.59
CA GLN A 370 8.38 12.21 34.23
C GLN A 370 7.58 13.49 34.47
N ILE A 371 6.28 13.47 34.15
CA ILE A 371 5.40 14.61 34.41
C ILE A 371 5.30 14.87 35.92
N GLN A 372 5.12 13.83 36.73
CA GLN A 372 5.11 13.91 38.18
C GLN A 372 6.42 14.48 38.74
N LYS A 373 7.57 13.92 38.34
CA LYS A 373 8.89 14.39 38.78
C LYS A 373 9.16 15.84 38.41
N MET A 374 8.78 16.28 37.21
CA MET A 374 8.91 17.69 36.82
C MET A 374 8.08 18.59 37.74
N ARG A 375 6.83 18.21 38.03
CA ARG A 375 5.97 18.95 38.97
C ARG A 375 6.61 19.03 40.36
N GLU A 376 7.15 17.92 40.86
CA GLU A 376 7.87 17.86 42.14
C GLU A 376 9.09 18.79 42.18
N LEU A 377 9.86 18.89 41.09
CA LEU A 377 10.98 19.84 41.01
C LEU A 377 10.49 21.27 41.22
N PHE A 378 9.46 21.71 40.51
CA PHE A 378 8.90 23.06 40.66
C PHE A 378 8.25 23.31 42.03
N LEU A 379 7.73 22.27 42.69
CA LEU A 379 7.24 22.37 44.06
C LEU A 379 8.38 22.47 45.07
N SER A 380 9.50 21.78 44.82
CA SER A 380 10.67 21.77 45.71
C SER A 380 11.47 23.07 45.65
N ASP A 381 11.46 23.78 44.51
CA ASP A 381 12.12 25.08 44.33
C ASP A 381 11.19 26.09 43.66
N SER A 382 10.46 26.84 44.49
CA SER A 382 9.55 27.89 44.04
C SER A 382 10.22 29.08 43.34
N SER A 383 11.55 29.20 43.42
CA SER A 383 12.29 30.28 42.75
C SER A 383 12.38 30.07 41.24
N LYS A 384 12.37 28.82 40.80
CA LYS A 384 12.49 28.43 39.39
C LYS A 384 11.19 28.71 38.63
N GLN A 385 11.32 29.37 37.49
CA GLN A 385 10.21 29.87 36.66
C GLN A 385 10.05 29.11 35.35
N ALA A 386 11.07 28.39 34.89
CA ALA A 386 11.00 27.58 33.67
C ALA A 386 11.93 26.36 33.73
N ALA A 387 11.80 25.41 32.81
CA ALA A 387 12.65 24.23 32.73
C ALA A 387 13.03 23.88 31.28
N TYR A 388 14.34 23.76 31.04
CA TYR A 388 14.89 23.12 29.85
C TYR A 388 15.00 21.62 30.08
N VAL A 389 14.67 20.82 29.07
CA VAL A 389 14.65 19.35 29.18
C VAL A 389 15.44 18.72 28.04
N HIS A 390 15.84 17.47 28.20
CA HIS A 390 16.47 16.71 27.13
C HIS A 390 15.44 15.76 26.49
N CYS A 391 15.64 15.42 25.22
CA CYS A 391 14.87 14.39 24.54
C CYS A 391 15.78 13.44 23.78
N HIS A 392 15.29 12.21 23.60
CA HIS A 392 15.77 11.33 22.55
C HIS A 392 15.16 11.80 21.23
N TYR A 393 15.93 12.58 20.48
CA TYR A 393 15.48 13.16 19.21
C TYR A 393 15.65 12.15 18.07
N PHE A 394 14.55 11.56 17.61
CA PHE A 394 14.55 10.56 16.55
C PHE A 394 14.42 11.20 15.17
N ILE A 395 15.29 10.74 14.28
CA ILE A 395 15.37 11.15 12.88
C ILE A 395 15.09 9.98 11.93
N GLY A 396 14.41 8.97 12.44
CA GLY A 396 14.09 7.72 11.75
C GLY A 396 13.51 6.68 12.71
N PRO A 397 12.84 5.62 12.22
CA PRO A 397 12.20 4.61 13.08
C PRO A 397 13.13 3.94 14.08
N LYS A 398 14.42 3.88 13.75
CA LYS A 398 15.46 3.29 14.61
C LYS A 398 16.64 4.21 14.82
N LYS A 399 16.61 5.47 14.33
CA LYS A 399 17.79 6.35 14.32
C LYS A 399 17.54 7.61 15.15
N TYR A 400 18.46 7.94 16.06
CA TYR A 400 18.36 9.09 16.96
C TYR A 400 19.69 9.85 17.09
N ILE A 401 19.61 11.11 17.51
CA ILE A 401 20.80 11.93 17.78
C ILE A 401 21.41 11.52 19.13
N SER A 402 22.56 10.86 19.06
CA SER A 402 23.27 10.34 20.24
C SER A 402 24.22 11.36 20.90
N THR A 403 24.69 12.36 20.14
CA THR A 403 25.62 13.37 20.64
C THR A 403 24.87 14.48 21.39
N LEU A 404 25.37 14.81 22.59
CA LEU A 404 24.90 15.98 23.35
C LEU A 404 25.58 17.26 22.88
N ASN A 405 24.89 18.40 23.01
CA ASN A 405 25.37 19.72 22.61
C ASN A 405 25.60 19.87 21.09
N ALA A 406 24.83 19.12 20.30
CA ALA A 406 24.84 19.17 18.84
C ALA A 406 23.45 19.58 18.33
N TRP A 407 23.20 19.43 17.02
CA TRP A 407 21.89 19.68 16.41
C TRP A 407 20.78 18.93 17.16
N ALA A 408 19.69 19.64 17.48
CA ALA A 408 18.56 19.16 18.28
C ALA A 408 18.88 18.75 19.74
N THR A 409 20.10 18.98 20.23
CA THR A 409 20.51 18.61 21.60
C THR A 409 21.36 19.69 22.28
N GLN A 410 21.22 20.96 21.94
CA GLN A 410 21.92 22.06 22.60
C GLN A 410 21.37 22.35 24.02
N PRO A 411 22.16 22.96 24.93
CA PRO A 411 21.71 23.23 26.31
C PRO A 411 20.45 24.10 26.42
N LYS A 412 20.18 24.93 25.41
CA LYS A 412 19.02 25.82 25.33
C LYS A 412 17.92 25.29 24.39
N ASP A 413 18.07 24.08 23.87
CA ASP A 413 16.98 23.43 23.15
C ASP A 413 15.93 22.93 24.16
N TRP A 414 14.68 22.80 23.72
CA TRP A 414 13.58 22.18 24.49
C TRP A 414 13.25 22.87 25.82
N LEU A 415 13.01 24.19 25.78
CA LEU A 415 12.28 24.87 26.84
C LEU A 415 10.80 24.48 26.74
N ARG A 416 10.29 23.75 27.74
CA ARG A 416 8.96 23.11 27.65
C ARG A 416 8.00 23.40 28.80
N VAL A 417 8.50 23.83 29.96
CA VAL A 417 7.66 24.02 31.16
C VAL A 417 7.92 25.38 31.79
N TRP A 418 6.85 26.07 32.19
CA TRP A 418 6.88 27.40 32.79
C TRP A 418 5.93 27.51 33.97
N ARG A 419 6.31 28.32 34.97
CA ARG A 419 5.41 28.78 36.02
C ARG A 419 4.57 29.94 35.47
N PHE A 420 3.34 29.66 35.09
CA PHE A 420 2.44 30.64 34.49
C PHE A 420 1.63 31.36 35.56
N LYS A 421 1.44 32.67 35.37
CA LYS A 421 0.50 33.48 36.15
C LYS A 421 -0.42 34.25 35.21
N PRO A 422 -1.69 34.46 35.59
CA PRO A 422 -2.63 35.24 34.79
C PRO A 422 -2.06 36.61 34.37
N GLY A 423 -2.19 36.92 33.09
CA GLY A 423 -1.66 38.15 32.48
C GLY A 423 -0.26 38.02 31.87
N MET A 424 0.40 36.86 31.96
CA MET A 424 1.56 36.55 31.11
C MET A 424 1.13 36.30 29.66
N LYS A 425 2.04 36.52 28.70
CA LYS A 425 1.77 36.31 27.26
C LYS A 425 3.01 35.82 26.51
N TRP A 426 2.81 35.10 25.42
CA TRP A 426 3.90 34.73 24.53
C TRP A 426 4.31 35.93 23.67
N ASP A 427 5.59 36.28 23.71
CA ASP A 427 6.22 37.27 22.83
C ASP A 427 6.80 36.60 21.58
N ALA A 428 7.25 35.35 21.71
CA ALA A 428 7.71 34.51 20.60
C ALA A 428 7.42 33.02 20.86
N HIS A 429 7.29 32.25 19.77
CA HIS A 429 7.12 30.79 19.79
C HIS A 429 8.46 30.04 19.56
N GLU A 430 9.33 30.55 18.69
CA GLU A 430 10.58 29.88 18.33
C GLU A 430 11.74 30.89 18.26
N PRO A 431 12.65 30.92 19.25
CA PRO A 431 12.54 30.19 20.53
C PRO A 431 11.34 30.71 21.37
N PRO A 432 10.79 29.88 22.28
CA PRO A 432 9.63 30.28 23.08
C PRO A 432 10.00 31.31 24.15
N ILE A 433 9.30 32.45 24.15
CA ILE A 433 9.51 33.57 25.08
C ILE A 433 8.18 33.91 25.75
N LEU A 434 8.03 33.52 27.01
CA LEU A 434 6.88 33.86 27.86
C LEU A 434 7.25 35.06 28.75
N VAL A 435 6.54 36.18 28.57
CA VAL A 435 6.83 37.41 29.31
C VAL A 435 5.82 37.68 30.42
N ASN A 436 6.31 38.23 31.53
CA ASN A 436 5.47 38.77 32.58
C ASN A 436 4.81 40.11 32.17
N GLN A 437 3.98 40.69 33.04
CA GLN A 437 3.29 41.96 32.77
C GLN A 437 4.25 43.16 32.57
N GLU A 438 5.50 43.03 32.98
CA GLU A 438 6.56 44.04 32.81
C GLU A 438 7.33 43.86 31.49
N GLY A 439 7.05 42.78 30.75
CA GLY A 439 7.75 42.43 29.51
C GLY A 439 9.04 41.63 29.70
N HIS A 440 9.33 41.14 30.92
CA HIS A 440 10.51 40.31 31.19
C HIS A 440 10.25 38.84 30.86
N ASN A 441 11.16 38.21 30.10
CA ASN A 441 11.15 36.78 29.84
C ASN A 441 11.38 35.99 31.14
N ILE A 442 10.42 35.17 31.53
CA ILE A 442 10.47 34.51 32.84
C ILE A 442 11.56 33.43 32.92
N ALA A 443 11.96 32.85 31.78
CA ALA A 443 13.05 31.87 31.74
C ALA A 443 14.42 32.49 32.07
N ASP A 444 14.60 33.80 31.84
CA ASP A 444 15.84 34.53 32.15
C ASP A 444 15.94 34.91 33.65
N ILE A 445 14.83 34.82 34.39
CA ILE A 445 14.80 35.11 35.83
C ILE A 445 15.47 33.97 36.61
N ALA A 446 14.96 32.75 36.45
CA ALA A 446 15.51 31.53 37.03
C ALA A 446 14.89 30.31 36.36
N HIS A 447 15.70 29.32 35.98
CA HIS A 447 15.22 28.10 35.34
C HIS A 447 15.97 26.86 35.83
N PHE A 448 15.35 25.70 35.67
CA PHE A 448 16.05 24.43 35.71
C PHE A 448 16.81 24.25 34.39
N SER A 449 18.11 24.07 34.49
CA SER A 449 18.95 23.71 33.37
C SER A 449 18.66 22.29 32.92
N ARG A 450 18.98 22.00 31.66
CA ARG A 450 18.87 20.65 31.10
C ARG A 450 19.66 19.61 31.89
N ASP A 451 20.78 19.99 32.50
CA ASP A 451 21.60 19.05 33.29
C ASP A 451 20.93 18.72 34.63
N GLU A 452 20.26 19.71 35.27
CA GLU A 452 19.44 19.48 36.47
C GLU A 452 18.25 18.55 36.17
N THR A 453 17.53 18.79 35.08
CA THR A 453 16.36 17.97 34.71
C THR A 453 16.76 16.57 34.25
N LYS A 454 17.84 16.45 33.47
CA LYS A 454 18.40 15.15 33.06
C LYS A 454 18.85 14.32 34.27
N ALA A 455 19.46 14.94 35.28
CA ALA A 455 19.84 14.25 36.52
C ALA A 455 18.63 13.72 37.31
N ALA A 456 17.45 14.31 37.11
CA ALA A 456 16.18 13.83 37.66
C ALA A 456 15.48 12.76 36.79
N GLY A 457 16.09 12.32 35.68
CA GLY A 457 15.52 11.32 34.77
C GLY A 457 14.48 11.87 33.79
N LEU A 458 14.45 13.20 33.59
CA LEU A 458 13.51 13.87 32.68
C LEU A 458 14.11 13.89 31.26
N ILE A 459 13.88 12.81 30.51
CA ILE A 459 14.29 12.64 29.12
C ILE A 459 13.14 12.00 28.34
N TYR A 460 12.44 12.78 27.52
CA TYR A 460 11.27 12.30 26.76
C TYR A 460 11.66 11.83 25.35
N GLU A 461 10.77 11.12 24.67
CA GLU A 461 10.99 10.69 23.28
C GLU A 461 10.41 11.71 22.30
N HIS A 462 11.14 12.05 21.23
CA HIS A 462 10.64 12.94 20.18
C HIS A 462 10.80 12.31 18.78
N PRO A 463 9.82 11.51 18.32
CA PRO A 463 9.74 10.95 16.96
C PRO A 463 9.51 11.98 15.85
N SER A 464 10.45 12.92 15.68
CA SER A 464 10.29 14.09 14.80
C SER A 464 10.36 13.78 13.29
N TYR A 465 11.05 12.70 12.90
CA TYR A 465 11.14 12.21 11.52
C TYR A 465 11.05 10.68 11.47
N VAL A 466 10.03 10.10 12.12
CA VAL A 466 9.88 8.64 12.16
C VAL A 466 9.00 8.13 11.01
N LEU A 467 7.97 8.89 10.61
CA LEU A 467 7.08 8.55 9.51
C LEU A 467 7.41 9.34 8.24
N GLU A 468 7.26 8.71 7.08
CA GLU A 468 7.46 9.38 5.79
C GLU A 468 6.50 10.56 5.62
N GLU A 469 5.27 10.45 6.12
CA GLU A 469 4.25 11.50 6.11
C GLU A 469 4.68 12.74 6.90
N GLN A 470 5.35 12.57 8.05
CA GLN A 470 5.92 13.70 8.82
C GLN A 470 6.99 14.42 8.00
N VAL A 471 7.85 13.66 7.31
CA VAL A 471 8.92 14.22 6.48
C VAL A 471 8.33 14.95 5.27
N LYS A 472 7.33 14.36 4.62
CA LYS A 472 6.61 14.95 3.49
C LYS A 472 5.87 16.22 3.88
N PHE A 473 5.23 16.25 5.05
CA PHE A 473 4.65 17.47 5.59
C PHE A 473 5.72 18.55 5.76
N LYS A 474 6.85 18.24 6.38
CA LYS A 474 7.93 19.22 6.61
C LYS A 474 8.58 19.68 5.30
N GLN A 475 8.70 18.80 4.30
CA GLN A 475 9.16 19.13 2.94
C GLN A 475 8.34 20.28 2.36
N ASP A 476 7.02 20.12 2.33
CA ASP A 476 6.15 21.07 1.63
C ASP A 476 5.85 22.29 2.52
N TYR A 477 5.60 22.08 3.82
CA TYR A 477 5.23 23.15 4.75
C TYR A 477 6.40 24.08 5.08
N TYR A 478 7.60 23.54 5.35
CA TYR A 478 8.79 24.36 5.65
C TYR A 478 9.68 24.64 4.43
N GLY A 479 9.43 23.99 3.29
CA GLY A 479 10.27 24.11 2.10
C GLY A 479 11.57 23.31 2.22
N TYR A 480 11.60 22.23 3.00
CA TYR A 480 12.77 21.36 3.08
C TYR A 480 12.92 20.54 1.80
N LYS A 481 13.58 21.13 0.80
CA LYS A 481 13.76 20.52 -0.52
C LYS A 481 14.29 19.09 -0.43
N ASP A 482 13.67 18.18 -1.19
CA ASP A 482 14.03 16.75 -1.33
C ASP A 482 14.08 16.00 0.03
N ALA A 483 13.41 16.49 1.06
CA ALA A 483 13.48 15.96 2.42
C ALA A 483 13.12 14.48 2.53
N VAL A 484 12.11 13.99 1.77
CA VAL A 484 11.72 12.56 1.81
C VAL A 484 12.85 11.67 1.29
N ASP A 485 13.45 12.03 0.15
CA ASP A 485 14.52 11.23 -0.46
C ASP A 485 15.79 11.26 0.41
N LEU A 486 16.14 12.44 0.93
CA LEU A 486 17.29 12.60 1.83
C LEU A 486 17.09 11.83 3.15
N TRP A 487 15.87 11.82 3.67
CA TRP A 487 15.52 11.02 4.85
C TRP A 487 15.61 9.52 4.57
N LYS A 488 15.16 9.04 3.40
CA LYS A 488 15.33 7.62 2.99
C LYS A 488 16.80 7.22 2.93
N GLN A 489 17.64 8.07 2.32
CA GLN A 489 19.09 7.85 2.28
C GLN A 489 19.71 7.79 3.69
N LEU A 490 19.27 8.67 4.60
CA LEU A 490 19.70 8.62 6.00
C LEU A 490 19.30 7.31 6.68
N GLN A 491 18.13 6.75 6.38
CA GLN A 491 17.68 5.48 6.96
C GLN A 491 18.53 4.30 6.49
N GLU A 492 18.92 4.29 5.22
CA GLU A 492 19.78 3.25 4.61
C GLU A 492 21.23 3.31 5.08
N ALA A 493 21.67 4.46 5.59
CA ALA A 493 23.02 4.65 6.08
C ALA A 493 23.34 3.70 7.25
N LYS A 494 24.48 2.99 7.12
CA LYS A 494 24.94 2.01 8.12
C LYS A 494 25.94 2.64 9.08
N GLY A 495 25.74 2.38 10.37
CA GLY A 495 26.63 2.87 11.44
C GLY A 495 26.37 4.32 11.82
N ASP A 496 27.32 4.89 12.57
CA ASP A 496 27.29 6.27 13.02
C ASP A 496 27.44 7.24 11.84
N VAL A 497 26.49 8.14 11.66
CA VAL A 497 26.53 9.15 10.57
C VAL A 497 26.24 10.56 11.07
N ASP A 498 26.74 11.58 10.39
CA ASP A 498 26.36 12.97 10.64
C ASP A 498 25.03 13.25 9.91
N PRO A 499 23.93 13.59 10.61
CA PRO A 499 22.67 13.93 9.97
C PRO A 499 22.79 15.03 8.92
N ALA A 500 23.72 15.98 9.09
CA ALA A 500 23.92 17.11 8.18
C ALA A 500 24.48 16.69 6.81
N ASP A 501 24.98 15.46 6.66
CA ASP A 501 25.37 14.91 5.37
C ASP A 501 24.16 14.46 4.53
N TYR A 502 22.98 14.32 5.15
CA TYR A 502 21.74 13.91 4.51
C TYR A 502 20.67 15.01 4.59
N LEU A 503 20.33 15.46 5.81
CA LEU A 503 19.31 16.47 6.06
C LEU A 503 19.96 17.86 6.03
N HIS A 504 19.87 18.59 4.91
CA HIS A 504 20.58 19.87 4.73
C HIS A 504 20.18 20.98 5.72
N TRP A 505 19.01 20.86 6.37
CA TRP A 505 18.58 21.75 7.44
C TRP A 505 19.16 21.39 8.82
N ALA A 506 19.82 20.23 8.95
CA ALA A 506 20.54 19.87 10.15
C ALA A 506 21.84 20.69 10.26
N ALA A 507 22.11 21.19 11.46
CA ALA A 507 23.32 21.97 11.70
C ALA A 507 24.56 21.06 11.69
N LYS A 508 25.55 21.38 10.85
CA LYS A 508 26.83 20.66 10.79
C LYS A 508 27.74 21.05 11.97
N ASN A 509 27.38 20.58 13.16
CA ASN A 509 28.05 20.90 14.44
C ASN A 509 28.51 19.65 15.22
N GLY A 510 28.75 18.54 14.52
CA GLY A 510 29.26 17.30 15.12
C GLY A 510 28.16 16.40 15.71
N ALA A 511 26.93 16.52 15.22
CA ALA A 511 25.86 15.59 15.56
C ALA A 511 26.18 14.18 15.03
N ILE A 512 25.86 13.16 15.81
CA ILE A 512 25.99 11.75 15.40
C ILE A 512 24.64 11.07 15.56
N ALA A 513 24.08 10.64 14.44
CA ALA A 513 22.94 9.74 14.38
C ALA A 513 23.41 8.30 14.61
N ARG A 514 22.73 7.59 15.53
CA ARG A 514 22.97 6.18 15.82
C ARG A 514 21.69 5.38 15.77
N GLU A 515 21.82 4.08 15.54
CA GLU A 515 20.71 3.17 15.69
C GLU A 515 20.42 2.90 17.17
N TRP A 516 19.16 3.02 17.55
CA TRP A 516 18.64 2.63 18.85
C TRP A 516 18.75 1.12 19.01
N GLN A 517 19.43 0.67 20.07
CA GLN A 517 19.67 -0.74 20.32
C GLN A 517 18.70 -1.27 21.39
N ALA A 518 18.45 -2.58 21.39
CA ALA A 518 17.58 -3.21 22.39
C ALA A 518 18.04 -2.96 23.85
N GLN A 519 19.33 -2.76 24.07
CA GLN A 519 19.90 -2.43 25.38
C GLN A 519 19.60 -0.99 25.84
N ASP A 520 19.20 -0.10 24.94
CA ASP A 520 18.91 1.30 25.24
C ASP A 520 17.47 1.48 25.80
N GLY A 521 16.63 0.45 25.71
CA GLY A 521 15.25 0.41 26.22
C GLY A 521 14.22 0.24 25.11
N GLU A 522 12.98 -0.03 25.49
CA GLU A 522 11.84 -0.03 24.56
C GLU A 522 11.41 1.42 24.25
N LEU A 523 11.04 1.67 23.00
CA LEU A 523 10.58 3.00 22.56
C LEU A 523 9.05 3.07 22.67
N GLN A 524 8.56 4.06 23.39
CA GLN A 524 7.12 4.31 23.58
C GLN A 524 6.41 4.56 22.25
N PHE A 525 7.07 5.22 21.29
CA PHE A 525 6.44 5.55 20.02
C PHE A 525 6.19 4.33 19.11
N PHE A 526 6.84 3.18 19.34
CA PHE A 526 6.60 1.97 18.52
C PHE A 526 5.16 1.46 18.62
N LYS A 527 4.51 1.60 19.78
CA LYS A 527 3.09 1.25 19.98
C LYS A 527 2.16 1.98 19.01
N TYR A 528 2.54 3.19 18.60
CA TYR A 528 1.70 4.08 17.81
C TYR A 528 2.08 4.11 16.33
N LEU A 529 3.17 3.46 15.91
CA LEU A 529 3.49 3.41 14.48
C LEU A 529 2.42 2.61 13.73
N PRO A 530 2.05 2.99 12.49
CA PRO A 530 1.27 2.13 11.63
C PRO A 530 2.00 0.80 11.50
N LYS A 531 1.43 -0.27 12.09
CA LYS A 531 1.95 -1.63 11.89
C LYS A 531 1.84 -1.88 10.37
N GLU A 532 2.89 -2.37 9.72
CA GLU A 532 2.76 -2.92 8.36
C GLU A 532 1.74 -4.06 8.45
N GLU A 533 0.47 -3.75 8.18
CA GLU A 533 -0.59 -4.74 8.21
C GLU A 533 -0.30 -5.74 7.09
N LYS A 534 0.17 -6.95 7.45
CA LYS A 534 -0.09 -8.12 6.63
C LYS A 534 -1.59 -8.16 6.42
N LYS A 535 -2.04 -7.82 5.20
CA LYS A 535 -3.45 -7.82 4.84
C LYS A 535 -4.03 -9.19 5.19
N ASN A 536 -5.15 -9.22 5.91
CA ASN A 536 -5.74 -10.45 6.40
C ASN A 536 -6.15 -11.35 5.22
N VAL A 537 -5.71 -12.59 5.25
CA VAL A 537 -6.01 -13.61 4.23
C VAL A 537 -6.83 -14.71 4.87
N ILE A 538 -7.97 -15.02 4.28
CA ILE A 538 -8.88 -16.05 4.79
C ILE A 538 -8.72 -17.31 3.93
N LEU A 539 -8.40 -18.45 4.53
CA LEU A 539 -8.37 -19.70 3.80
C LEU A 539 -9.80 -20.20 3.55
N ALA A 540 -10.12 -20.54 2.30
CA ALA A 540 -11.41 -21.09 1.91
C ALA A 540 -11.77 -22.35 2.72
N SER A 541 -10.75 -23.16 3.05
CA SER A 541 -10.91 -24.35 3.90
C SER A 541 -11.32 -24.03 5.34
N ASP A 542 -10.97 -22.87 5.88
CA ASP A 542 -11.36 -22.46 7.23
C ASP A 542 -12.79 -21.93 7.28
N LEU A 543 -13.24 -21.25 6.22
CA LEU A 543 -14.66 -20.90 6.00
C LEU A 543 -15.54 -22.15 5.87
N ALA A 544 -15.06 -23.21 5.21
CA ALA A 544 -15.79 -24.47 5.05
C ALA A 544 -15.99 -25.20 6.39
N LYS A 545 -15.00 -25.18 7.28
CA LYS A 545 -15.09 -25.80 8.62
C LYS A 545 -16.10 -25.12 9.54
N GLN A 546 -16.37 -23.83 9.33
CA GLN A 546 -17.30 -23.06 10.15
C GLN A 546 -18.78 -23.29 9.79
N THR A 547 -19.08 -23.84 8.62
CA THR A 547 -20.45 -23.89 8.07
C THR A 547 -21.10 -25.27 8.02
N ASP A 548 -20.42 -26.34 8.47
CA ASP A 548 -20.90 -27.74 8.45
C ASP A 548 -21.44 -28.19 7.06
N GLN A 549 -21.08 -27.46 6.00
CA GLN A 549 -21.54 -27.63 4.62
C GLN A 549 -20.34 -27.77 3.68
N ASP A 550 -20.42 -28.70 2.73
CA ASP A 550 -19.49 -28.78 1.62
C ASP A 550 -19.67 -27.55 0.70
N LEU A 551 -18.85 -26.52 0.91
CA LEU A 551 -18.94 -25.25 0.18
C LEU A 551 -18.73 -25.41 -1.33
N THR A 552 -18.14 -26.52 -1.79
CA THR A 552 -17.94 -26.82 -3.22
C THR A 552 -19.24 -27.26 -3.93
N GLN A 553 -20.30 -27.56 -3.17
CA GLN A 553 -21.61 -27.93 -3.72
C GLN A 553 -22.60 -26.78 -3.57
N ILE A 554 -23.12 -26.29 -4.69
CA ILE A 554 -24.18 -25.27 -4.69
C ILE A 554 -25.54 -26.00 -4.60
N ALA A 555 -26.27 -25.77 -3.51
CA ALA A 555 -27.63 -26.28 -3.34
C ALA A 555 -28.58 -25.67 -4.39
N THR A 556 -29.62 -26.41 -4.79
CA THR A 556 -30.63 -25.97 -5.78
C THR A 556 -31.39 -24.70 -5.38
N ASP A 557 -31.31 -24.27 -4.11
CA ASP A 557 -31.98 -23.07 -3.59
C ASP A 557 -31.04 -21.86 -3.37
N SER A 558 -29.79 -21.93 -3.84
CA SER A 558 -28.78 -20.87 -3.62
C SER A 558 -29.18 -19.52 -4.23
N ALA A 559 -28.64 -18.43 -3.68
CA ALA A 559 -28.79 -17.09 -4.24
C ALA A 559 -28.27 -17.04 -5.69
N PHE A 560 -27.17 -17.73 -5.99
CA PHE A 560 -26.63 -17.84 -7.34
C PHE A 560 -27.61 -18.52 -8.32
N HIS A 561 -28.21 -19.65 -7.93
CA HIS A 561 -29.19 -20.34 -8.77
C HIS A 561 -30.39 -19.44 -9.10
N LYS A 562 -30.91 -18.73 -8.09
CA LYS A 562 -32.02 -17.77 -8.26
C LYS A 562 -31.64 -16.58 -9.14
N ALA A 563 -30.41 -16.10 -9.05
CA ALA A 563 -29.89 -15.01 -9.88
C ALA A 563 -29.82 -15.43 -11.36
N ILE A 564 -29.22 -16.59 -11.63
CA ILE A 564 -29.15 -17.17 -12.97
C ILE A 564 -30.56 -17.39 -13.54
N GLN A 565 -31.49 -17.92 -12.74
CA GLN A 565 -32.89 -18.10 -13.17
C GLN A 565 -33.53 -16.76 -13.58
N ARG A 566 -33.41 -15.70 -12.77
CA ARG A 566 -33.96 -14.37 -13.10
C ARG A 566 -33.36 -13.76 -14.36
N VAL A 567 -32.04 -13.90 -14.54
CA VAL A 567 -31.34 -13.40 -15.73
C VAL A 567 -31.78 -14.18 -16.95
N PHE A 568 -31.84 -15.51 -16.87
CA PHE A 568 -32.19 -16.38 -18.01
C PHE A 568 -33.69 -16.30 -18.38
N GLU A 569 -34.58 -16.01 -17.42
CA GLU A 569 -35.99 -15.69 -17.69
C GLU A 569 -36.13 -14.49 -18.63
N LYS A 570 -35.28 -13.47 -18.47
CA LYS A 570 -35.29 -12.26 -19.29
C LYS A 570 -34.47 -12.40 -20.57
N ALA A 571 -33.23 -12.88 -20.44
CA ALA A 571 -32.25 -12.91 -21.51
C ALA A 571 -32.44 -14.10 -22.47
N ARG A 572 -33.03 -15.20 -21.99
CA ARG A 572 -33.28 -16.43 -22.77
C ARG A 572 -32.06 -16.89 -23.60
N PRO A 573 -30.86 -17.00 -22.99
CA PRO A 573 -29.59 -17.15 -23.71
C PRO A 573 -29.55 -18.41 -24.58
N LYS A 574 -28.91 -18.31 -25.75
CA LYS A 574 -28.68 -19.39 -26.70
C LYS A 574 -27.21 -19.73 -26.87
N LYS A 575 -26.29 -18.82 -26.57
CA LYS A 575 -24.84 -19.03 -26.66
C LYS A 575 -24.23 -18.78 -25.30
N ILE A 576 -23.75 -19.83 -24.67
CA ILE A 576 -23.27 -19.80 -23.29
C ILE A 576 -21.86 -20.36 -23.25
N VAL A 577 -20.97 -19.66 -22.56
CA VAL A 577 -19.61 -20.12 -22.30
C VAL A 577 -19.32 -20.00 -20.80
N GLU A 578 -18.68 -21.03 -20.26
CA GLU A 578 -18.20 -21.12 -18.88
C GLU A 578 -16.73 -21.54 -18.88
N THR A 579 -15.92 -20.94 -18.01
CA THR A 579 -14.62 -21.50 -17.61
C THR A 579 -14.74 -22.16 -16.25
N GLY A 580 -13.97 -23.21 -15.99
CA GLY A 580 -13.94 -23.87 -14.68
C GLY A 580 -14.98 -24.96 -14.48
N THR A 581 -15.13 -25.91 -15.43
CA THR A 581 -16.09 -27.02 -15.26
C THR A 581 -15.87 -27.80 -13.96
N TYR A 582 -14.61 -27.98 -13.55
CA TYR A 582 -14.22 -28.84 -12.44
C TYR A 582 -14.87 -30.22 -12.55
N LEU A 583 -15.64 -30.66 -11.55
CA LEU A 583 -16.36 -31.93 -11.56
C LEU A 583 -17.77 -31.85 -12.16
N GLY A 584 -18.17 -30.70 -12.73
CA GLY A 584 -19.48 -30.47 -13.35
C GLY A 584 -20.67 -30.46 -12.37
N ALA A 585 -20.42 -30.41 -11.06
CA ALA A 585 -21.45 -30.52 -10.02
C ALA A 585 -22.01 -29.15 -9.56
N GLY A 586 -21.31 -28.05 -9.83
CA GLY A 586 -21.63 -26.69 -9.38
C GLY A 586 -22.32 -25.83 -10.46
N THR A 587 -21.67 -24.72 -10.81
CA THR A 587 -22.08 -23.70 -11.80
C THR A 587 -22.59 -24.33 -13.12
N THR A 588 -21.85 -25.30 -13.68
CA THR A 588 -22.25 -26.01 -14.91
C THR A 588 -23.60 -26.73 -14.81
N SER A 589 -23.84 -27.40 -13.68
CA SER A 589 -25.10 -28.12 -13.42
C SER A 589 -26.26 -27.14 -13.22
N ILE A 590 -26.01 -25.99 -12.57
CA ILE A 590 -27.02 -24.94 -12.35
C ILE A 590 -27.49 -24.37 -13.68
N ILE A 591 -26.56 -23.97 -14.55
CA ILE A 591 -26.89 -23.41 -15.87
C ILE A 591 -27.72 -24.44 -16.66
N SER A 592 -27.30 -25.71 -16.67
CA SER A 592 -28.01 -26.78 -17.38
C SER A 592 -29.42 -27.04 -16.83
N ALA A 593 -29.59 -27.02 -15.50
CA ALA A 593 -30.89 -27.14 -14.85
C ALA A 593 -31.79 -25.96 -15.21
N THR A 594 -31.31 -24.72 -15.10
CA THR A 594 -32.08 -23.51 -15.40
C THR A 594 -32.53 -23.47 -16.86
N LEU A 595 -31.69 -23.87 -17.82
CA LEU A 595 -32.07 -23.97 -19.24
C LEU A 595 -33.25 -24.93 -19.43
N ARG A 596 -33.23 -26.08 -18.76
CA ARG A 596 -34.30 -27.08 -18.81
C ARG A 596 -35.59 -26.56 -18.15
N ASP A 597 -35.49 -26.01 -16.95
CA ASP A 597 -36.63 -25.54 -16.16
C ASP A 597 -37.38 -24.40 -16.86
N LEU A 598 -36.64 -23.51 -17.54
CA LEU A 598 -37.22 -22.42 -18.33
C LEU A 598 -37.62 -22.83 -19.76
N GLY A 599 -37.43 -24.09 -20.15
CA GLY A 599 -37.72 -24.57 -21.51
C GLY A 599 -36.93 -23.81 -22.60
N ILE A 600 -35.66 -23.47 -22.33
CA ILE A 600 -34.75 -22.88 -23.32
C ILE A 600 -34.17 -24.02 -24.16
N THR A 601 -34.81 -24.36 -25.28
CA THR A 601 -34.33 -25.43 -26.18
C THR A 601 -33.31 -24.92 -27.20
N GLY A 602 -32.30 -25.73 -27.52
CA GLY A 602 -31.32 -25.43 -28.58
C GLY A 602 -30.29 -24.37 -28.19
N ALA A 603 -29.97 -24.24 -26.89
CA ALA A 603 -28.81 -23.47 -26.46
C ALA A 603 -27.52 -24.26 -26.75
N GLU A 604 -26.50 -23.57 -27.22
CA GLU A 604 -25.12 -24.06 -27.34
C GLU A 604 -24.37 -23.62 -26.08
N PHE A 605 -24.13 -24.58 -25.18
CA PHE A 605 -23.44 -24.34 -23.92
C PHE A 605 -22.09 -25.03 -23.94
N TYR A 606 -21.00 -24.26 -23.85
CA TYR A 606 -19.64 -24.75 -23.71
C TYR A 606 -19.10 -24.52 -22.30
N SER A 607 -18.40 -25.50 -21.75
CA SER A 607 -17.67 -25.36 -20.49
C SER A 607 -16.24 -25.89 -20.65
N ILE A 608 -15.25 -25.13 -20.18
CA ILE A 608 -13.82 -25.37 -20.42
C ILE A 608 -13.15 -25.87 -19.14
N GLU A 609 -12.36 -26.93 -19.26
CA GLU A 609 -11.57 -27.51 -18.17
C GLU A 609 -10.20 -27.99 -18.68
N ILE A 610 -9.14 -27.61 -17.96
CA ILE A 610 -7.74 -27.91 -18.31
C ILE A 610 -7.26 -29.21 -17.68
N ASN A 611 -7.84 -29.63 -16.55
CA ASN A 611 -7.49 -30.89 -15.91
C ASN A 611 -8.27 -32.05 -16.57
N PRO A 612 -7.59 -32.98 -17.28
CA PRO A 612 -8.26 -34.06 -18.00
C PRO A 612 -9.01 -35.02 -17.07
N ALA A 613 -8.57 -35.20 -15.82
CA ALA A 613 -9.24 -36.06 -14.85
C ALA A 613 -10.55 -35.43 -14.36
N HIS A 614 -10.54 -34.12 -14.09
CA HIS A 614 -11.76 -33.38 -13.73
C HIS A 614 -12.77 -33.39 -14.88
N LEU A 615 -12.32 -33.10 -16.09
CA LEU A 615 -13.14 -33.16 -17.31
C LEU A 615 -13.81 -34.54 -17.48
N GLN A 616 -13.05 -35.64 -17.33
CA GLN A 616 -13.60 -36.99 -17.43
C GLN A 616 -14.68 -37.24 -16.37
N GLN A 617 -14.45 -36.79 -15.14
CA GLN A 617 -15.42 -36.93 -14.06
C GLN A 617 -16.66 -36.05 -14.28
N ALA A 618 -16.51 -34.85 -14.84
CA ALA A 618 -17.61 -33.96 -15.20
C ALA A 618 -18.53 -34.60 -16.25
N VAL A 619 -17.98 -35.25 -17.28
CA VAL A 619 -18.77 -36.01 -18.28
C VAL A 619 -19.68 -37.05 -17.60
N ILE A 620 -19.13 -37.79 -16.63
CA ILE A 620 -19.87 -38.82 -15.89
C ILE A 620 -20.97 -38.18 -15.04
N ASN A 621 -20.62 -37.16 -14.25
CA ASN A 621 -21.54 -36.50 -13.31
C ASN A 621 -22.72 -35.83 -14.04
N LEU A 622 -22.45 -35.09 -15.10
CA LEU A 622 -23.47 -34.41 -15.90
C LEU A 622 -24.34 -35.41 -16.67
N GLY A 623 -23.74 -36.48 -17.22
CA GLY A 623 -24.46 -37.56 -17.89
C GLY A 623 -25.42 -38.29 -16.96
N GLN A 624 -25.02 -38.58 -15.72
CA GLN A 624 -25.90 -39.20 -14.70
C GLN A 624 -27.10 -38.31 -14.32
N ARG A 625 -26.91 -36.97 -14.34
CA ARG A 625 -27.98 -35.98 -14.14
C ARG A 625 -28.83 -35.74 -15.40
N GLY A 626 -28.49 -36.39 -16.51
CA GLY A 626 -29.15 -36.25 -17.80
C GLY A 626 -28.88 -34.92 -18.50
N PHE A 627 -27.83 -34.18 -18.11
CA PHE A 627 -27.43 -32.93 -18.74
C PHE A 627 -26.48 -33.21 -19.91
N THR A 628 -27.06 -33.54 -21.07
CA THR A 628 -26.30 -33.82 -22.30
C THR A 628 -26.13 -32.59 -23.20
N ASP A 629 -26.68 -31.45 -22.79
CA ASP A 629 -26.75 -30.23 -23.60
C ASP A 629 -25.49 -29.35 -23.48
N VAL A 630 -24.59 -29.67 -22.54
CA VAL A 630 -23.31 -28.98 -22.34
C VAL A 630 -22.18 -29.70 -23.08
N ARG A 631 -21.39 -28.93 -23.83
CA ARG A 631 -20.20 -29.36 -24.58
C ARG A 631 -18.96 -29.06 -23.74
N LEU A 632 -18.38 -30.10 -23.17
CA LEU A 632 -17.16 -29.97 -22.37
C LEU A 632 -15.92 -29.93 -23.28
N ILE A 633 -15.04 -28.95 -23.06
CA ILE A 633 -13.82 -28.72 -23.84
C ILE A 633 -12.60 -28.95 -22.95
N HIS A 634 -11.66 -29.77 -23.42
CA HIS A 634 -10.36 -29.94 -22.80
C HIS A 634 -9.38 -28.87 -23.27
N GLY A 635 -8.84 -28.07 -22.36
CA GLY A 635 -7.74 -27.14 -22.67
C GLY A 635 -7.70 -25.93 -21.76
N LEU A 636 -6.63 -25.14 -21.89
CA LEU A 636 -6.43 -23.93 -21.11
C LEU A 636 -7.29 -22.82 -21.71
N SER A 637 -8.00 -22.10 -20.86
CA SER A 637 -8.94 -21.05 -21.25
C SER A 637 -8.28 -19.93 -22.04
N VAL A 638 -7.09 -19.48 -21.63
CA VAL A 638 -6.30 -18.40 -22.26
C VAL A 638 -4.95 -18.91 -22.80
N PRO A 639 -4.23 -18.14 -23.64
CA PRO A 639 -2.85 -18.46 -24.00
C PRO A 639 -1.94 -18.52 -22.78
N ARG A 640 -1.04 -19.50 -22.71
CA ARG A 640 -0.13 -19.67 -21.56
C ARG A 640 0.85 -18.51 -21.40
N SER A 641 1.12 -17.77 -22.49
CA SER A 641 1.91 -16.52 -22.49
C SER A 641 1.27 -15.36 -21.71
N LEU A 642 -0.03 -15.46 -21.37
CA LEU A 642 -0.72 -14.47 -20.53
C LEU A 642 -0.74 -14.85 -19.05
N LEU A 643 -0.34 -16.06 -18.69
CA LEU A 643 -0.31 -16.50 -17.30
C LEU A 643 0.92 -15.91 -16.59
N PRO A 644 0.78 -15.44 -15.34
CA PRO A 644 1.90 -15.02 -14.52
C PRO A 644 2.84 -16.19 -14.22
N SER A 645 4.13 -15.88 -14.09
CA SER A 645 5.15 -16.77 -13.55
C SER A 645 4.89 -17.12 -12.09
N ILE A 646 5.47 -18.22 -11.59
CA ILE A 646 5.34 -18.61 -10.17
C ILE A 646 5.74 -17.47 -9.23
N LYS A 647 6.80 -16.72 -9.57
CA LYS A 647 7.25 -15.58 -8.77
C LYS A 647 6.22 -14.45 -8.74
N GLU A 648 5.57 -14.17 -9.85
CA GLU A 648 4.49 -13.18 -9.91
C GLU A 648 3.27 -13.66 -9.11
N ILE A 649 2.91 -14.94 -9.20
CA ILE A 649 1.85 -15.54 -8.37
C ILE A 649 2.19 -15.40 -6.88
N GLU A 650 3.40 -15.74 -6.48
CA GLU A 650 3.88 -15.54 -5.10
C GLU A 650 3.80 -14.08 -4.69
N ASP A 651 4.17 -13.16 -5.58
CA ASP A 651 4.11 -11.74 -5.31
C ASP A 651 2.68 -11.28 -5.00
N PHE A 652 1.69 -11.48 -5.87
CA PHE A 652 0.35 -10.95 -5.61
C PHE A 652 -0.51 -11.82 -4.68
N THR A 653 -0.17 -13.10 -4.47
CA THR A 653 -0.93 -13.99 -3.59
C THR A 653 -0.31 -14.16 -2.20
N VAL A 654 0.95 -13.78 -1.99
CA VAL A 654 1.66 -13.94 -0.71
C VAL A 654 2.32 -12.63 -0.25
N ASN A 655 3.21 -12.03 -1.06
CA ASN A 655 4.07 -10.93 -0.60
C ASN A 655 3.37 -9.57 -0.59
N ASN A 656 2.62 -9.28 -1.66
CA ASN A 656 2.02 -7.98 -1.98
C ASN A 656 0.52 -8.14 -2.22
N ILE A 657 -0.17 -8.81 -1.29
CA ILE A 657 -1.62 -9.03 -1.39
C ILE A 657 -2.32 -7.67 -1.46
N GLU A 658 -3.16 -7.47 -2.47
CA GLU A 658 -3.75 -6.16 -2.78
C GLU A 658 -4.91 -5.82 -1.83
N PHE A 659 -5.65 -6.82 -1.35
CA PHE A 659 -6.91 -6.64 -0.63
C PHE A 659 -6.88 -7.24 0.77
N ASN A 660 -7.46 -6.52 1.75
CA ASN A 660 -7.66 -7.03 3.11
C ASN A 660 -8.89 -7.95 3.17
N ASN A 661 -8.88 -8.94 4.07
CA ASN A 661 -9.89 -9.99 4.21
C ASN A 661 -10.18 -10.77 2.90
N ILE A 662 -9.14 -10.98 2.09
CA ILE A 662 -9.28 -11.68 0.81
C ILE A 662 -9.28 -13.20 1.02
N ILE A 663 -10.15 -13.92 0.29
CA ILE A 663 -10.21 -15.37 0.38
C ILE A 663 -9.20 -16.00 -0.60
N VAL A 664 -8.51 -17.05 -0.16
CA VAL A 664 -7.57 -17.86 -0.95
C VAL A 664 -7.78 -19.37 -0.70
N ASP A 665 -7.41 -20.21 -1.65
CA ASP A 665 -7.62 -21.67 -1.58
C ASP A 665 -6.55 -22.40 -0.77
N HIS A 666 -5.30 -21.92 -0.86
CA HIS A 666 -4.12 -22.62 -0.37
C HIS A 666 -3.39 -21.86 0.75
N SER A 667 -2.75 -22.62 1.64
CA SER A 667 -1.91 -22.08 2.71
C SER A 667 -0.74 -21.25 2.15
N GLU A 668 -0.29 -20.24 2.89
CA GLU A 668 0.77 -19.29 2.45
C GLU A 668 2.02 -19.99 1.90
N ILE A 669 2.45 -21.06 2.56
CA ILE A 669 3.68 -21.81 2.23
C ILE A 669 3.62 -22.43 0.83
N GLU A 670 2.45 -22.92 0.42
CA GLU A 670 2.29 -23.72 -0.79
C GLU A 670 1.45 -23.00 -1.87
N ARG A 671 0.93 -21.80 -1.57
CA ARG A 671 -0.11 -21.13 -2.36
C ARG A 671 0.29 -20.92 -3.82
N ALA A 672 1.45 -20.31 -4.04
CA ALA A 672 1.91 -20.01 -5.40
C ALA A 672 2.17 -21.28 -6.22
N GLN A 673 2.69 -22.32 -5.58
CA GLN A 673 2.98 -23.60 -6.23
C GLN A 673 1.70 -24.35 -6.58
N ASN A 674 0.73 -24.40 -5.66
CA ASN A 674 -0.53 -25.09 -5.88
C ASN A 674 -1.37 -24.37 -6.95
N TYR A 675 -1.43 -23.04 -6.92
CA TYR A 675 -2.08 -22.27 -7.97
C TYR A 675 -1.43 -22.46 -9.33
N PHE A 676 -0.10 -22.45 -9.41
CA PHE A 676 0.57 -22.78 -10.66
C PHE A 676 0.25 -24.21 -11.14
N ALA A 677 0.16 -25.17 -10.22
CA ALA A 677 -0.14 -26.56 -10.55
C ALA A 677 -1.58 -26.77 -11.09
N GLU A 678 -2.55 -25.95 -10.68
CA GLU A 678 -3.95 -26.03 -11.12
C GLU A 678 -4.16 -25.81 -12.63
N THR A 679 -3.22 -25.15 -13.30
CA THR A 679 -3.30 -24.83 -14.74
C THR A 679 -2.15 -25.41 -15.54
N ASN A 680 -1.12 -25.95 -14.88
CA ASN A 680 0.06 -26.52 -15.50
C ASN A 680 -0.17 -27.95 -16.02
N PHE A 681 -1.16 -28.11 -16.89
CA PHE A 681 -1.43 -29.35 -17.63
C PHE A 681 -1.08 -29.19 -19.11
N GLU A 682 -0.68 -30.30 -19.73
CA GLU A 682 -0.49 -30.39 -21.18
C GLU A 682 -1.86 -30.40 -21.88
N GLY A 683 -2.01 -29.59 -22.92
CA GLY A 683 -3.27 -29.48 -23.66
C GLY A 683 -3.28 -28.31 -24.63
N PRO A 684 -4.32 -28.21 -25.47
CA PRO A 684 -4.51 -27.05 -26.32
C PRO A 684 -4.79 -25.80 -25.44
N GLU A 685 -4.35 -24.65 -25.91
CA GLU A 685 -4.47 -23.36 -25.22
C GLU A 685 -5.43 -22.45 -25.95
N ASP A 686 -5.90 -21.40 -25.27
CA ASP A 686 -6.82 -20.40 -25.82
C ASP A 686 -8.20 -20.94 -26.23
N MET A 687 -8.74 -21.82 -25.39
CA MET A 687 -10.06 -22.42 -25.62
C MET A 687 -11.20 -21.40 -25.55
N LEU A 688 -11.06 -20.31 -24.77
CA LEU A 688 -12.03 -19.21 -24.79
C LEU A 688 -12.12 -18.58 -26.18
N GLN A 689 -10.98 -18.29 -26.83
CA GLN A 689 -11.02 -17.73 -28.18
C GLN A 689 -11.64 -18.71 -29.18
N ALA A 690 -11.34 -20.01 -29.07
CA ALA A 690 -11.94 -21.02 -29.93
C ALA A 690 -13.48 -21.01 -29.83
N VAL A 691 -14.03 -21.01 -28.61
CA VAL A 691 -15.48 -20.96 -28.37
C VAL A 691 -16.08 -19.61 -28.79
N LEU A 692 -15.45 -18.50 -28.41
CA LEU A 692 -15.93 -17.17 -28.77
C LEU A 692 -15.96 -16.99 -30.29
N ASN A 693 -14.99 -17.52 -31.01
CA ASN A 693 -14.96 -17.49 -32.47
C ASN A 693 -16.15 -18.23 -33.09
N GLU A 694 -16.55 -19.40 -32.55
CA GLU A 694 -17.77 -20.09 -32.97
C GLU A 694 -19.02 -19.23 -32.76
N PHE A 695 -19.06 -18.48 -31.66
CA PHE A 695 -20.13 -17.53 -31.35
C PHE A 695 -20.02 -16.20 -32.09
N LYS A 696 -19.01 -16.02 -32.93
CA LYS A 696 -18.65 -14.76 -33.61
C LYS A 696 -18.45 -13.61 -32.62
N PHE A 697 -17.87 -13.93 -31.46
CA PHE A 697 -17.57 -13.03 -30.35
C PHE A 697 -18.81 -12.36 -29.73
N LYS A 698 -19.99 -12.96 -29.93
CA LYS A 698 -21.28 -12.49 -29.41
C LYS A 698 -21.97 -13.61 -28.64
N PRO A 699 -21.41 -14.06 -27.49
CA PRO A 699 -22.13 -14.93 -26.57
C PRO A 699 -23.31 -14.15 -25.96
N ASP A 700 -24.34 -14.85 -25.50
CA ASP A 700 -25.42 -14.22 -24.73
C ASP A 700 -25.08 -14.19 -23.23
N PHE A 701 -24.30 -15.17 -22.77
CA PHE A 701 -23.88 -15.30 -21.37
C PHE A 701 -22.46 -15.89 -21.27
N VAL A 702 -21.63 -15.29 -20.42
CA VAL A 702 -20.28 -15.73 -20.07
C VAL A 702 -20.20 -15.90 -18.56
N LEU A 703 -19.76 -17.06 -18.08
CA LEU A 703 -19.40 -17.29 -16.68
C LEU A 703 -17.90 -17.52 -16.56
N LEU A 704 -17.25 -16.82 -15.63
CA LEU A 704 -15.85 -17.05 -15.29
C LEU A 704 -15.75 -17.65 -13.89
N ASP A 705 -15.22 -18.87 -13.81
CA ASP A 705 -15.00 -19.63 -12.58
C ASP A 705 -13.58 -20.22 -12.56
N SER A 706 -12.59 -19.33 -12.70
CA SER A 706 -11.19 -19.70 -12.91
C SER A 706 -10.48 -20.18 -11.64
N ALA A 707 -9.28 -20.75 -11.84
CA ALA A 707 -8.31 -20.95 -10.78
C ALA A 707 -7.94 -19.63 -10.06
N GLY A 708 -7.51 -19.75 -8.80
CA GLY A 708 -7.37 -18.64 -7.85
C GLY A 708 -6.55 -17.44 -8.34
N TYR A 709 -5.58 -17.66 -9.22
CA TYR A 709 -4.61 -16.64 -9.62
C TYR A 709 -4.85 -16.07 -11.03
N MET A 710 -5.74 -16.67 -11.82
CA MET A 710 -5.92 -16.32 -13.24
C MET A 710 -7.24 -15.61 -13.54
N GLY A 711 -8.15 -15.47 -12.57
CA GLY A 711 -9.48 -14.92 -12.82
C GLY A 711 -9.49 -13.49 -13.35
N ASN A 712 -8.52 -12.64 -12.98
CA ASN A 712 -8.37 -11.33 -13.59
C ASN A 712 -7.80 -11.38 -15.01
N VAL A 713 -6.89 -12.32 -15.27
CA VAL A 713 -6.33 -12.56 -16.62
C VAL A 713 -7.45 -12.99 -17.57
N GLU A 714 -8.26 -13.98 -17.18
CA GLU A 714 -9.41 -14.45 -17.95
C GLU A 714 -10.43 -13.34 -18.20
N PHE A 715 -10.77 -12.57 -17.16
CA PHE A 715 -11.73 -11.47 -17.29
C PHE A 715 -11.28 -10.42 -18.30
N ASN A 716 -10.05 -9.90 -18.15
CA ASN A 716 -9.50 -8.92 -19.09
C ASN A 716 -9.41 -9.49 -20.51
N TYR A 717 -9.04 -10.78 -20.62
CA TYR A 717 -8.99 -11.47 -21.91
C TYR A 717 -10.36 -11.50 -22.57
N VAL A 718 -11.39 -12.04 -21.91
CA VAL A 718 -12.75 -12.14 -22.48
C VAL A 718 -13.32 -10.77 -22.84
N VAL A 719 -13.23 -9.80 -21.94
CA VAL A 719 -13.75 -8.44 -22.19
C VAL A 719 -13.09 -7.78 -23.40
N SER A 720 -11.81 -8.05 -23.66
CA SER A 720 -11.11 -7.55 -24.86
C SER A 720 -11.60 -8.17 -26.18
N GLN A 721 -12.27 -9.34 -26.12
CA GLN A 721 -12.68 -10.11 -27.29
C GLN A 721 -14.14 -9.90 -27.67
N LEU A 722 -15.00 -9.50 -26.72
CA LEU A 722 -16.46 -9.42 -26.92
C LEU A 722 -16.85 -8.31 -27.91
N LYS A 723 -17.68 -8.66 -28.90
CA LYS A 723 -18.15 -7.79 -29.99
C LYS A 723 -19.64 -7.49 -29.94
N GLY A 724 -20.34 -7.94 -28.92
CA GLY A 724 -21.78 -7.73 -28.74
C GLY A 724 -22.14 -7.68 -27.26
N GLU A 725 -23.34 -7.17 -26.98
CA GLU A 725 -23.87 -7.17 -25.62
C GLU A 725 -23.99 -8.60 -25.10
N CYS A 726 -23.63 -8.80 -23.84
CA CYS A 726 -23.79 -10.08 -23.17
C CYS A 726 -23.89 -9.89 -21.66
N TYR A 727 -24.32 -10.92 -20.95
CA TYR A 727 -24.20 -10.96 -19.51
C TYR A 727 -22.90 -11.66 -19.12
N ILE A 728 -22.13 -11.06 -18.22
CA ILE A 728 -20.93 -11.66 -17.64
C ILE A 728 -21.18 -11.92 -16.16
N ALA A 729 -20.97 -13.16 -15.74
CA ALA A 729 -21.01 -13.59 -14.35
C ALA A 729 -19.60 -13.93 -13.86
N LEU A 730 -19.24 -13.39 -12.70
CA LEU A 730 -18.04 -13.73 -11.95
C LEU A 730 -18.45 -14.54 -10.72
N ASP A 731 -17.83 -15.69 -10.52
CA ASP A 731 -17.95 -16.43 -9.26
C ASP A 731 -16.87 -15.96 -8.25
N ASP A 732 -17.07 -16.26 -6.98
CA ASP A 732 -16.19 -15.90 -5.85
C ASP A 732 -15.56 -14.47 -5.91
N VAL A 733 -16.40 -13.43 -5.95
CA VAL A 733 -15.92 -12.02 -6.04
C VAL A 733 -15.24 -11.51 -4.77
N ARG A 734 -15.28 -12.27 -3.67
CA ARG A 734 -14.50 -12.03 -2.44
C ARG A 734 -13.21 -12.86 -2.38
N HIS A 735 -12.97 -13.68 -3.39
CA HIS A 735 -11.76 -14.47 -3.54
C HIS A 735 -10.73 -13.73 -4.40
N ILE A 736 -9.45 -14.04 -4.20
CA ILE A 736 -8.33 -13.42 -4.91
C ILE A 736 -8.44 -13.56 -6.45
N LYS A 737 -9.22 -14.55 -6.91
CA LYS A 737 -9.49 -14.82 -8.34
C LYS A 737 -10.22 -13.68 -9.04
N HIS A 738 -11.31 -13.18 -8.46
CA HIS A 738 -12.21 -12.25 -9.12
C HIS A 738 -12.44 -10.94 -8.37
N ARG A 739 -11.86 -10.74 -7.18
CA ARG A 739 -11.98 -9.45 -6.46
C ARG A 739 -11.55 -8.25 -7.31
N LYS A 740 -10.45 -8.39 -8.04
CA LYS A 740 -9.95 -7.35 -8.95
C LYS A 740 -10.90 -7.13 -10.15
N SER A 741 -11.36 -8.22 -10.77
CA SER A 741 -12.31 -8.18 -11.89
C SER A 741 -13.64 -7.55 -11.50
N TYR A 742 -14.12 -7.84 -10.29
CA TYR A 742 -15.33 -7.27 -9.70
C TYR A 742 -15.22 -5.75 -9.55
N LEU A 743 -14.12 -5.25 -8.99
CA LEU A 743 -13.88 -3.80 -8.89
C LEU A 743 -13.76 -3.14 -10.26
N GLN A 744 -13.16 -3.83 -11.24
CA GLN A 744 -13.11 -3.35 -12.63
C GLN A 744 -14.50 -3.22 -13.25
N MET A 745 -15.41 -4.19 -13.04
CA MET A 745 -16.80 -4.08 -13.49
C MET A 745 -17.51 -2.86 -12.89
N TYR A 746 -17.21 -2.49 -11.65
CA TYR A 746 -17.78 -1.30 -11.01
C TYR A 746 -17.25 0.02 -11.58
N ALA A 747 -15.97 0.05 -11.94
CA ALA A 747 -15.30 1.25 -12.45
C ALA A 747 -15.53 1.46 -13.97
N ASP A 748 -15.84 0.41 -14.71
CA ASP A 748 -15.97 0.45 -16.16
C ASP A 748 -17.42 0.74 -16.59
N PRO A 749 -17.70 1.87 -17.26
CA PRO A 749 -19.06 2.29 -17.62
C PRO A 749 -19.75 1.36 -18.64
N ARG A 750 -19.01 0.45 -19.28
CA ARG A 750 -19.57 -0.58 -20.17
C ARG A 750 -20.35 -1.65 -19.42
N PHE A 751 -20.15 -1.75 -18.10
CA PHE A 751 -20.83 -2.71 -17.25
C PHE A 751 -21.97 -2.06 -16.48
N LYS A 752 -23.08 -2.78 -16.40
CA LYS A 752 -24.17 -2.49 -15.51
C LYS A 752 -24.41 -3.69 -14.61
N ILE A 753 -24.11 -3.56 -13.33
CA ILE A 753 -24.37 -4.62 -12.35
C ILE A 753 -25.87 -4.90 -12.30
N ILE A 754 -26.24 -6.16 -12.48
CA ILE A 754 -27.62 -6.63 -12.50
C ILE A 754 -27.98 -7.30 -11.18
N GLU A 755 -27.07 -8.13 -10.69
CA GLU A 755 -27.25 -8.85 -9.44
C GLU A 755 -25.90 -9.21 -8.82
N GLU A 756 -25.83 -9.17 -7.50
CA GLU A 756 -24.65 -9.58 -6.74
C GLU A 756 -25.07 -10.13 -5.38
N SER A 757 -24.22 -10.93 -4.77
CA SER A 757 -24.45 -11.47 -3.44
C SER A 757 -23.12 -11.74 -2.75
N GLU A 758 -23.13 -11.72 -1.43
CA GLU A 758 -22.03 -12.18 -0.59
C GLU A 758 -22.19 -13.65 -0.17
N GLU A 759 -23.21 -14.37 -0.65
CA GLU A 759 -23.41 -15.80 -0.35
C GLU A 759 -22.14 -16.60 -0.68
N LYS A 760 -21.65 -17.39 0.29
CA LYS A 760 -20.37 -18.11 0.22
C LYS A 760 -19.18 -17.15 0.00
N PHE A 761 -18.52 -17.24 -1.16
CA PHE A 761 -17.42 -16.36 -1.54
C PHE A 761 -17.89 -15.20 -2.44
N GLY A 762 -19.21 -15.09 -2.63
CA GLY A 762 -19.91 -14.03 -3.36
C GLY A 762 -19.87 -14.19 -4.87
N PHE A 763 -20.84 -13.61 -5.57
CA PHE A 763 -20.87 -13.57 -7.04
C PHE A 763 -21.35 -12.21 -7.54
N CYS A 764 -21.08 -11.92 -8.81
CA CYS A 764 -21.58 -10.73 -9.51
C CYS A 764 -21.99 -11.07 -10.94
N ILE A 765 -23.18 -10.63 -11.35
CA ILE A 765 -23.67 -10.70 -12.73
C ILE A 765 -23.89 -9.28 -13.24
N ALA A 766 -23.21 -8.93 -14.33
CA ALA A 766 -23.31 -7.64 -14.98
C ALA A 766 -23.77 -7.79 -16.43
N HIS A 767 -24.56 -6.83 -16.90
CA HIS A 767 -24.80 -6.65 -18.33
C HIS A 767 -23.64 -5.84 -18.90
N PHE A 768 -22.93 -6.42 -19.85
CA PHE A 768 -21.85 -5.78 -20.58
C PHE A 768 -22.39 -5.26 -21.91
N THR A 769 -22.26 -3.96 -22.12
CA THR A 769 -22.46 -3.33 -23.41
C THR A 769 -21.08 -2.92 -23.93
N PRO A 770 -20.53 -3.61 -24.95
CA PRO A 770 -19.29 -3.15 -25.57
C PRO A 770 -19.51 -1.73 -26.07
N ASP A 771 -18.45 -0.92 -26.10
CA ASP A 771 -18.53 0.43 -26.67
C ASP A 771 -19.31 0.36 -27.99
N VAL A 772 -20.44 1.07 -28.06
CA VAL A 772 -21.20 1.18 -29.30
C VAL A 772 -20.28 1.89 -30.25
N ILE A 773 -19.62 1.12 -31.11
CA ILE A 773 -18.80 1.70 -32.15
C ILE A 773 -19.75 2.14 -33.26
N GLU A 774 -20.34 3.32 -33.10
CA GLU A 774 -20.63 4.12 -34.28
C GLU A 774 -19.29 4.39 -34.97
N GLY A 775 -18.99 3.61 -36.00
CA GLY A 775 -17.78 3.75 -36.80
C GLY A 775 -16.80 2.59 -36.79
N SER A 776 -17.00 1.48 -36.06
CA SER A 776 -16.09 0.33 -36.24
C SER A 776 -16.32 -0.22 -37.62
N VAL A 777 -15.28 -0.15 -38.44
CA VAL A 777 -15.30 -0.90 -39.67
C VAL A 777 -15.11 -2.36 -39.28
N THR A 778 -16.19 -3.13 -39.36
CA THR A 778 -16.04 -4.49 -39.88
C THR A 778 -15.42 -4.31 -41.25
N VAL A 779 -14.09 -4.36 -41.34
CA VAL A 779 -13.44 -4.52 -42.65
C VAL A 779 -14.12 -5.76 -43.20
N PRO A 780 -14.91 -5.65 -44.29
CA PRO A 780 -15.75 -6.73 -44.75
C PRO A 780 -14.91 -7.98 -44.85
N ASN A 781 -15.52 -9.12 -44.47
CA ASN A 781 -14.98 -10.48 -44.35
C ASN A 781 -14.19 -10.92 -45.59
N LEU A 782 -13.07 -10.26 -45.84
CA LEU A 782 -12.10 -10.50 -46.89
C LEU A 782 -11.07 -11.40 -46.24
N ASP A 783 -10.75 -12.49 -46.93
CA ASP A 783 -9.57 -13.30 -46.65
C ASP A 783 -8.34 -12.41 -46.91
N ILE A 784 -7.96 -11.58 -45.93
CA ILE A 784 -6.83 -10.65 -46.00
C ILE A 784 -5.55 -11.49 -46.01
N LYS A 785 -4.81 -11.45 -47.12
CA LYS A 785 -3.57 -12.21 -47.31
C LYS A 785 -2.34 -11.33 -47.33
N ASN A 786 -2.46 -10.10 -47.82
CA ASN A 786 -1.34 -9.17 -47.87
C ASN A 786 -1.75 -7.83 -47.26
N ILE A 787 -1.02 -7.40 -46.24
CA ILE A 787 -1.19 -6.10 -45.58
C ILE A 787 0.02 -5.24 -45.92
N VAL A 788 -0.21 -4.02 -46.37
CA VAL A 788 0.85 -3.00 -46.44
C VAL A 788 0.70 -2.07 -45.24
N TRP A 789 1.74 -1.93 -44.44
CA TRP A 789 1.78 -0.99 -43.34
C TRP A 789 2.70 0.19 -43.69
N LEU A 790 2.12 1.37 -43.85
CA LEU A 790 2.81 2.57 -44.30
C LEU A 790 3.33 3.37 -43.11
N ARG A 791 4.65 3.48 -42.98
CA ARG A 791 5.38 4.04 -41.84
C ARG A 791 6.53 4.94 -42.26
N ALA A 792 6.17 6.15 -42.65
CA ALA A 792 7.09 7.13 -43.23
C ALA A 792 7.60 8.16 -42.21
N ASP A 793 7.38 7.94 -40.93
CA ASP A 793 7.80 8.75 -39.79
C ASP A 793 9.22 8.41 -39.30
N ALA A 794 9.67 8.98 -38.17
CA ALA A 794 11.05 8.85 -37.72
C ALA A 794 11.33 7.50 -37.02
N ILE A 795 12.60 7.18 -36.79
CA ILE A 795 13.02 5.90 -36.19
C ILE A 795 12.37 5.69 -34.81
N GLY A 796 12.28 6.74 -33.98
CA GLY A 796 11.61 6.67 -32.67
C GLY A 796 10.13 6.28 -32.78
N ASP A 797 9.40 6.92 -33.69
CA ASP A 797 7.99 6.59 -33.97
C ASP A 797 7.84 5.12 -34.37
N ASN A 798 8.76 4.63 -35.19
CA ASN A 798 8.77 3.24 -35.67
C ASN A 798 9.07 2.22 -34.56
N ILE A 799 9.87 2.57 -33.55
CA ILE A 799 10.07 1.72 -32.36
C ILE A 799 8.78 1.64 -31.52
N LEU A 800 8.11 2.78 -31.30
CA LEU A 800 6.90 2.85 -30.49
C LEU A 800 5.75 2.05 -31.11
N SER A 801 5.44 2.37 -32.34
CA SER A 801 4.43 1.73 -33.18
C SER A 801 4.66 0.26 -33.52
N SER A 802 5.91 -0.22 -33.57
CA SER A 802 6.22 -1.65 -33.77
C SER A 802 5.55 -2.54 -32.72
N SER A 803 5.19 -1.97 -31.56
CA SER A 803 4.34 -2.60 -30.55
C SER A 803 2.97 -3.05 -31.07
N MET A 804 2.46 -2.47 -32.17
CA MET A 804 1.18 -2.86 -32.79
C MET A 804 1.29 -4.14 -33.63
N LEU A 805 2.47 -4.50 -34.15
CA LEU A 805 2.63 -5.64 -35.07
C LEU A 805 2.12 -6.97 -34.53
N PRO A 806 2.40 -7.37 -33.27
CA PRO A 806 1.85 -8.61 -32.71
C PRO A 806 0.32 -8.64 -32.75
N TYR A 807 -0.32 -7.51 -32.46
CA TYR A 807 -1.78 -7.37 -32.44
C TYR A 807 -2.38 -7.40 -33.85
N VAL A 808 -1.72 -6.75 -34.81
CA VAL A 808 -2.13 -6.80 -36.22
C VAL A 808 -1.98 -8.22 -36.77
N GLN A 809 -0.88 -8.92 -36.47
CA GLN A 809 -0.70 -10.32 -36.87
C GLN A 809 -1.75 -11.22 -36.21
N ALA A 810 -2.05 -11.03 -34.92
CA ALA A 810 -3.07 -11.81 -34.23
C ALA A 810 -4.48 -11.60 -34.81
N GLN A 811 -4.81 -10.38 -35.23
CA GLN A 811 -6.06 -10.07 -35.90
C GLN A 811 -6.13 -10.66 -37.32
N TYR A 812 -5.00 -10.78 -38.00
CA TYR A 812 -4.90 -11.34 -39.35
C TYR A 812 -3.84 -12.47 -39.44
N PRO A 813 -4.06 -13.65 -38.81
CA PRO A 813 -3.02 -14.66 -38.62
C PRO A 813 -2.38 -15.21 -39.90
N ASN A 814 -3.15 -15.24 -40.99
CA ASN A 814 -2.72 -15.75 -42.29
C ASN A 814 -2.20 -14.66 -43.23
N ALA A 815 -2.21 -13.39 -42.81
CA ALA A 815 -1.74 -12.29 -43.63
C ALA A 815 -0.23 -12.15 -43.55
N LYS A 816 0.39 -11.84 -44.68
CA LYS A 816 1.75 -11.35 -44.80
C LYS A 816 1.75 -9.84 -44.61
N ILE A 817 2.55 -9.35 -43.68
CA ILE A 817 2.69 -7.91 -43.42
C ILE A 817 3.93 -7.40 -44.14
N HIS A 818 3.73 -6.44 -45.04
CA HIS A 818 4.77 -5.73 -45.76
C HIS A 818 4.86 -4.31 -45.22
N VAL A 819 6.05 -3.83 -44.90
CA VAL A 819 6.21 -2.49 -44.33
C VAL A 819 6.80 -1.54 -45.37
N ALA A 820 6.08 -0.47 -45.70
CA ALA A 820 6.57 0.62 -46.54
C ALA A 820 7.08 1.74 -45.65
N CYS A 821 8.39 1.97 -45.58
CA CYS A 821 8.97 2.90 -44.61
C CYS A 821 10.12 3.73 -45.17
N GLN A 822 10.57 4.73 -44.41
CA GLN A 822 11.79 5.47 -44.77
C GLN A 822 12.99 4.51 -44.85
N SER A 823 13.91 4.77 -45.78
CA SER A 823 15.09 3.91 -46.01
C SER A 823 15.96 3.75 -44.75
N ARG A 824 16.06 4.80 -43.93
CA ARG A 824 16.80 4.78 -42.65
C ARG A 824 16.15 3.95 -41.54
N VAL A 825 14.87 3.57 -41.69
CA VAL A 825 14.10 2.76 -40.73
C VAL A 825 14.11 1.28 -41.14
N ALA A 826 14.44 0.96 -42.39
CA ALA A 826 14.20 -0.37 -42.97
C ALA A 826 14.82 -1.53 -42.19
N SER A 827 16.02 -1.36 -41.64
CA SER A 827 16.70 -2.40 -40.85
C SER A 827 15.96 -2.79 -39.58
N LEU A 828 15.16 -1.88 -39.00
CA LEU A 828 14.31 -2.17 -37.84
C LEU A 828 13.28 -3.25 -38.16
N TYR A 829 12.65 -3.14 -39.34
CA TYR A 829 11.59 -4.07 -39.77
C TYR A 829 12.13 -5.33 -40.44
N GLN A 830 13.32 -5.30 -41.04
CA GLN A 830 13.96 -6.49 -41.61
C GLN A 830 14.19 -7.59 -40.56
N ASN A 831 14.45 -7.20 -39.32
CA ASN A 831 14.65 -8.13 -38.20
C ASN A 831 13.35 -8.50 -37.47
N CYS A 832 12.22 -7.91 -37.86
CA CYS A 832 10.95 -8.12 -37.18
C CYS A 832 10.30 -9.45 -37.60
N PRO A 833 9.95 -10.34 -36.66
CA PRO A 833 9.39 -11.67 -36.97
C PRO A 833 7.99 -11.63 -37.59
N TYR A 834 7.29 -10.50 -37.49
CA TYR A 834 5.94 -10.31 -38.05
C TYR A 834 5.96 -9.74 -39.48
N VAL A 835 7.13 -9.32 -39.98
CA VAL A 835 7.24 -8.62 -41.27
C VAL A 835 7.81 -9.56 -42.33
N GLU A 836 7.07 -9.73 -43.43
CA GLU A 836 7.47 -10.54 -44.57
C GLU A 836 8.50 -9.80 -45.44
N SER A 837 8.27 -8.52 -45.73
CA SER A 837 9.18 -7.72 -46.54
C SER A 837 9.08 -6.24 -46.24
N VAL A 838 10.14 -5.51 -46.58
CA VAL A 838 10.24 -4.05 -46.39
C VAL A 838 10.40 -3.36 -47.75
N VAL A 839 9.62 -2.31 -47.99
CA VAL A 839 9.72 -1.42 -49.15
C VAL A 839 10.30 -0.07 -48.68
N PRO A 840 11.63 0.10 -48.70
CA PRO A 840 12.26 1.35 -48.29
C PRO A 840 12.09 2.43 -49.34
N PHE A 841 11.83 3.67 -48.90
CA PHE A 841 11.85 4.84 -49.78
C PHE A 841 12.43 6.09 -49.09
N ASP A 842 12.75 7.11 -49.87
CA ASP A 842 13.18 8.42 -49.39
C ASP A 842 12.01 9.41 -49.52
N GLN A 843 11.45 9.84 -48.38
CA GLN A 843 10.28 10.72 -48.38
C GLN A 843 10.58 12.07 -49.04
N SER A 844 11.71 12.70 -48.73
CA SER A 844 12.07 14.01 -49.26
C SER A 844 12.27 13.97 -50.78
N ARG A 845 12.80 12.87 -51.30
CA ARG A 845 12.85 12.63 -52.75
C ARG A 845 11.45 12.43 -53.33
N ALA A 846 10.61 11.62 -52.69
CA ALA A 846 9.25 11.35 -53.15
C ALA A 846 8.35 12.61 -53.17
N GLU A 847 8.66 13.62 -52.34
CA GLU A 847 7.97 14.91 -52.33
C GLU A 847 8.27 15.78 -53.57
N VAL A 848 9.44 15.61 -54.20
CA VAL A 848 9.89 16.48 -55.32
C VAL A 848 10.07 15.76 -56.66
N ASP A 849 10.30 14.45 -56.66
CA ASP A 849 10.57 13.61 -57.84
C ASP A 849 9.36 12.71 -58.11
N GLN A 850 8.51 13.14 -59.05
CA GLN A 850 7.26 12.43 -59.40
C GLN A 850 7.50 11.07 -60.04
N ASP A 851 8.60 10.90 -60.79
CA ASP A 851 8.96 9.61 -61.38
C ASP A 851 9.38 8.63 -60.28
N TYR A 852 10.12 9.10 -59.27
CA TYR A 852 10.46 8.29 -58.10
C TYR A 852 9.23 7.95 -57.25
N LEU A 853 8.32 8.89 -57.02
CA LEU A 853 7.07 8.62 -56.32
C LEU A 853 6.23 7.57 -57.07
N ALA A 854 6.11 7.68 -58.39
CA ALA A 854 5.45 6.68 -59.23
C ALA A 854 6.12 5.31 -59.14
N GLN A 855 7.46 5.26 -59.07
CA GLN A 855 8.22 4.04 -58.86
C GLN A 855 7.89 3.39 -57.49
N VAL A 856 7.84 4.16 -56.41
CA VAL A 856 7.47 3.67 -55.06
C VAL A 856 6.04 3.11 -55.08
N CYS A 857 5.08 3.84 -55.67
CA CYS A 857 3.71 3.35 -55.80
C CYS A 857 3.62 2.06 -56.63
N SER A 858 4.38 1.96 -57.72
CA SER A 858 4.44 0.74 -58.54
C SER A 858 4.95 -0.47 -57.75
N GLN A 859 5.97 -0.28 -56.90
CA GLN A 859 6.48 -1.34 -56.03
C GLN A 859 5.43 -1.82 -55.02
N LEU A 860 4.63 -0.91 -54.46
CA LEU A 860 3.55 -1.28 -53.54
C LEU A 860 2.40 -2.02 -54.27
N GLN A 861 2.10 -1.63 -55.52
CA GLN A 861 1.08 -2.31 -56.33
C GLN A 861 1.45 -3.77 -56.64
N GLU A 862 2.74 -4.08 -56.79
CA GLU A 862 3.23 -5.45 -57.01
C GLU A 862 2.95 -6.38 -55.82
N LEU A 863 2.83 -5.84 -54.61
CA LEU A 863 2.49 -6.59 -53.39
C LEU A 863 1.03 -7.06 -53.35
N LYS A 864 0.15 -6.50 -54.19
CA LYS A 864 -1.27 -6.84 -54.30
C LYS A 864 -1.97 -6.83 -52.92
N ALA A 865 -1.76 -5.75 -52.18
CA ALA A 865 -2.29 -5.58 -50.84
C ALA A 865 -3.83 -5.68 -50.80
N ASP A 866 -4.36 -6.46 -49.87
CA ASP A 866 -5.79 -6.47 -49.57
C ASP A 866 -6.15 -5.29 -48.66
N LEU A 867 -5.24 -4.94 -47.76
CA LEU A 867 -5.41 -3.89 -46.77
C LEU A 867 -4.15 -3.03 -46.68
N LEU A 868 -4.30 -1.71 -46.69
CA LEU A 868 -3.25 -0.78 -46.30
C LEU A 868 -3.59 -0.14 -44.95
N LEU A 869 -2.64 -0.18 -44.02
CA LEU A 869 -2.69 0.51 -42.74
C LEU A 869 -1.81 1.76 -42.81
N ASN A 870 -2.42 2.94 -42.72
CA ASN A 870 -1.72 4.22 -42.59
C ASN A 870 -1.85 4.71 -41.14
N SER A 871 -1.06 4.12 -40.23
CA SER A 871 -1.16 4.39 -38.79
C SER A 871 -0.39 5.64 -38.34
N VAL A 872 0.12 6.46 -39.27
CA VAL A 872 0.86 7.68 -38.92
C VAL A 872 -0.14 8.76 -38.53
N TYR A 873 -0.06 9.25 -37.28
CA TYR A 873 -1.00 10.25 -36.78
C TYR A 873 -0.81 11.62 -37.44
N SER A 874 0.42 12.09 -37.61
CA SER A 874 0.72 13.37 -38.28
C SER A 874 0.82 13.15 -39.80
N ARG A 875 -0.30 13.40 -40.50
CA ARG A 875 -0.47 13.08 -41.92
C ARG A 875 0.29 14.07 -42.81
N SER A 876 0.79 13.57 -43.95
CA SER A 876 1.46 14.39 -44.97
C SER A 876 0.98 14.03 -46.38
N LEU A 877 0.99 15.02 -47.29
CA LEU A 877 0.45 14.82 -48.64
C LEU A 877 1.12 13.68 -49.41
N VAL A 878 2.44 13.54 -49.30
CA VAL A 878 3.17 12.45 -49.96
C VAL A 878 2.74 11.07 -49.45
N MET A 879 2.48 10.93 -48.14
CA MET A 879 1.98 9.67 -47.56
C MET A 879 0.56 9.36 -48.03
N GLU A 880 -0.31 10.36 -48.14
CA GLU A 880 -1.66 10.20 -48.69
C GLU A 880 -1.60 9.75 -50.16
N VAL A 881 -0.72 10.34 -50.97
CA VAL A 881 -0.53 9.93 -52.37
C VAL A 881 -0.04 8.48 -52.45
N ILE A 882 0.93 8.10 -51.62
CA ILE A 882 1.43 6.71 -51.55
C ILE A 882 0.30 5.74 -51.14
N ALA A 883 -0.47 6.07 -50.11
CA ALA A 883 -1.57 5.25 -49.62
C ALA A 883 -2.63 5.02 -50.73
N LEU A 884 -3.09 6.10 -51.37
CA LEU A 884 -4.13 6.04 -52.41
C LEU A 884 -3.66 5.36 -53.70
N ASN A 885 -2.37 5.41 -54.01
CA ASN A 885 -1.79 4.80 -55.22
C ASN A 885 -1.08 3.47 -54.94
N SER A 886 -1.21 2.92 -53.73
CA SER A 886 -0.63 1.62 -53.34
C SER A 886 -1.24 0.42 -54.08
N GLY A 887 -2.43 0.59 -54.65
CA GLY A 887 -3.22 -0.52 -55.24
C GLY A 887 -3.93 -1.39 -54.21
N ALA A 888 -3.94 -1.02 -52.93
CA ALA A 888 -4.65 -1.75 -51.89
C ALA A 888 -6.18 -1.73 -52.10
N LYS A 889 -6.85 -2.85 -51.80
CA LYS A 889 -8.33 -2.94 -51.94
C LYS A 889 -9.07 -2.11 -50.89
N SER A 890 -8.48 -1.92 -49.72
CA SER A 890 -9.04 -1.13 -48.62
C SER A 890 -7.92 -0.42 -47.88
N ILE A 891 -8.20 0.80 -47.43
CA ILE A 891 -7.22 1.65 -46.73
C ILE A 891 -7.84 2.09 -45.41
N VAL A 892 -7.12 1.86 -44.30
CA VAL A 892 -7.47 2.35 -42.97
C VAL A 892 -6.39 3.31 -42.52
N GLY A 893 -6.78 4.50 -42.05
CA GLY A 893 -5.85 5.53 -41.58
C GLY A 893 -6.35 6.21 -40.32
N HIS A 894 -5.60 7.17 -39.80
CA HIS A 894 -6.10 8.08 -38.77
C HIS A 894 -6.84 9.27 -39.37
N ILE A 895 -7.80 9.84 -38.63
CA ILE A 895 -8.20 11.24 -38.87
C ILE A 895 -6.95 12.13 -38.77
N GLY A 896 -6.23 11.98 -37.64
CA GLY A 896 -4.86 12.46 -37.45
C GLY A 896 -4.72 13.97 -37.29
N ASP A 897 -3.48 14.41 -37.10
CA ASP A 897 -3.07 15.80 -37.24
C ASP A 897 -2.82 16.09 -38.74
N THR A 898 -3.58 17.04 -39.28
CA THR A 898 -3.57 17.41 -40.69
C THR A 898 -3.08 18.83 -40.93
N SER A 899 -2.33 19.43 -39.99
CA SER A 899 -1.85 20.81 -40.11
C SER A 899 -1.04 21.11 -41.39
N ASN A 900 -0.53 20.07 -42.05
CA ASN A 900 0.29 20.13 -43.26
C ASN A 900 -0.51 19.90 -44.55
N ILE A 901 -1.84 19.75 -44.48
CA ILE A 901 -2.74 19.49 -45.61
C ILE A 901 -3.91 20.46 -45.55
N THR A 902 -4.31 21.04 -46.69
CA THR A 902 -5.46 21.96 -46.74
C THR A 902 -6.79 21.22 -46.63
N ASP A 903 -7.80 21.87 -46.06
CA ASP A 903 -9.16 21.31 -45.91
C ASP A 903 -9.77 20.86 -47.24
N ASP A 904 -9.56 21.65 -48.31
CA ASP A 904 -10.03 21.31 -49.67
C ASP A 904 -9.44 19.99 -50.17
N LEU A 905 -8.19 19.69 -49.81
CA LEU A 905 -7.50 18.48 -50.23
C LEU A 905 -7.88 17.29 -49.33
N LEU A 906 -8.07 17.52 -48.03
CA LEU A 906 -8.60 16.51 -47.10
C LEU A 906 -10.01 16.05 -47.50
N ASN A 907 -10.88 16.98 -47.90
CA ASN A 907 -12.23 16.66 -48.39
C ASN A 907 -12.20 15.80 -49.66
N GLN A 908 -11.12 15.87 -50.45
CA GLN A 908 -10.91 15.01 -51.61
C GLN A 908 -10.27 13.66 -51.23
N ILE A 909 -9.38 13.64 -50.23
CA ILE A 909 -8.62 12.46 -49.82
C ILE A 909 -9.46 11.53 -48.93
N ASN A 910 -10.04 12.05 -47.85
CA ASN A 910 -10.70 11.28 -46.80
C ASN A 910 -11.79 10.32 -47.30
N PRO A 911 -12.65 10.67 -48.29
CA PRO A 911 -13.65 9.74 -48.81
C PRO A 911 -13.10 8.46 -49.45
N ASN A 912 -11.80 8.41 -49.77
CA ASN A 912 -11.16 7.23 -50.35
C ASN A 912 -10.64 6.24 -49.29
N TYR A 913 -10.64 6.62 -48.02
CA TYR A 913 -10.33 5.72 -46.92
C TYR A 913 -11.57 4.88 -46.60
N ALA A 914 -11.38 3.57 -46.44
CA ALA A 914 -12.43 2.68 -45.97
C ALA A 914 -12.79 2.99 -44.50
N HIS A 915 -11.78 3.38 -43.71
CA HIS A 915 -11.97 3.82 -42.33
C HIS A 915 -10.93 4.88 -41.94
N LEU A 916 -11.36 5.85 -41.15
CA LEU A 916 -10.48 6.80 -40.47
C LEU A 916 -10.69 6.65 -38.96
N CYS A 917 -9.67 6.15 -38.27
CA CYS A 917 -9.68 5.93 -36.83
C CYS A 917 -9.56 7.26 -36.08
N GLU A 918 -10.46 7.48 -35.12
CA GLU A 918 -10.40 8.62 -34.20
C GLU A 918 -9.32 8.38 -33.13
N SER A 919 -8.71 9.46 -32.65
CA SER A 919 -7.76 9.44 -31.54
C SER A 919 -7.88 10.76 -30.77
N PRO A 920 -8.93 10.95 -29.96
CA PRO A 920 -9.20 12.21 -29.27
C PRO A 920 -8.12 12.55 -28.24
N GLY A 921 -7.93 13.85 -28.00
CA GLY A 921 -6.99 14.40 -27.02
C GLY A 921 -5.75 15.02 -27.66
N GLU A 922 -5.42 16.24 -27.25
CA GLU A 922 -4.28 17.02 -27.80
C GLU A 922 -2.93 16.52 -27.26
N TYR A 923 -2.81 16.33 -25.94
CA TYR A 923 -1.59 15.92 -25.24
C TYR A 923 -1.51 14.41 -24.94
N LYS A 924 -1.98 13.58 -25.88
CA LYS A 924 -1.98 12.11 -25.74
C LYS A 924 -0.69 11.49 -26.28
N SER A 925 -0.15 10.52 -25.53
CA SER A 925 1.05 9.74 -25.86
C SER A 925 0.89 8.96 -27.17
N GLU A 926 1.96 8.80 -27.95
CA GLU A 926 1.90 8.00 -29.20
C GLU A 926 1.46 6.55 -28.96
N LEU A 927 1.80 5.93 -27.82
CA LEU A 927 1.32 4.57 -27.51
C LEU A 927 -0.20 4.51 -27.31
N PHE A 928 -0.81 5.51 -26.68
CA PHE A 928 -2.28 5.57 -26.63
C PHE A 928 -2.90 5.85 -27.99
N ARG A 929 -2.24 6.63 -28.86
CA ARG A 929 -2.72 6.83 -30.24
C ARG A 929 -2.67 5.54 -31.05
N HIS A 930 -1.61 4.75 -30.86
CA HIS A 930 -1.52 3.40 -31.42
C HIS A 930 -2.62 2.47 -30.89
N GLN A 931 -2.96 2.55 -29.59
CA GLN A 931 -4.11 1.82 -29.04
C GLN A 931 -5.44 2.27 -29.67
N ASP A 932 -5.63 3.57 -29.88
CA ASP A 932 -6.81 4.09 -30.57
C ASP A 932 -6.88 3.60 -32.03
N PHE A 933 -5.74 3.54 -32.73
CA PHE A 933 -5.66 2.99 -34.09
C PHE A 933 -6.07 1.52 -34.10
N LEU A 934 -5.51 0.71 -33.20
CA LEU A 934 -5.87 -0.69 -33.03
C LEU A 934 -7.36 -0.84 -32.70
N ARG A 935 -7.91 0.02 -31.83
CA ARG A 935 -9.34 0.04 -31.51
C ARG A 935 -10.18 0.30 -32.74
N GLY A 936 -9.77 1.23 -33.62
CA GLY A 936 -10.42 1.47 -34.91
C GLY A 936 -10.34 0.30 -35.88
N LEU A 937 -9.34 -0.59 -35.73
CA LEU A 937 -9.28 -1.88 -36.42
C LEU A 937 -10.12 -2.99 -35.75
N GLY A 938 -10.80 -2.69 -34.63
CA GLY A 938 -11.53 -3.67 -33.83
C GLY A 938 -10.62 -4.54 -32.96
N VAL A 939 -9.39 -4.08 -32.67
CA VAL A 939 -8.39 -4.78 -31.87
C VAL A 939 -8.19 -4.05 -30.54
N THR A 940 -8.39 -4.74 -29.43
CA THR A 940 -8.17 -4.16 -28.09
C THR A 940 -6.78 -4.53 -27.59
N ALA A 941 -5.95 -3.52 -27.31
CA ALA A 941 -4.63 -3.68 -26.71
C ALA A 941 -4.58 -2.89 -25.39
N SER A 942 -4.51 -3.59 -24.26
CA SER A 942 -4.54 -2.98 -22.93
C SER A 942 -3.25 -2.21 -22.61
N ASN A 943 -2.07 -2.74 -22.96
CA ASN A 943 -0.77 -2.10 -22.72
C ASN A 943 0.17 -2.31 -23.91
N LEU A 944 0.55 -1.22 -24.60
CA LEU A 944 1.62 -1.25 -25.60
C LEU A 944 2.95 -0.87 -24.95
N ASN A 945 4.01 -1.58 -25.33
CA ASN A 945 5.38 -1.28 -24.90
C ASN A 945 6.29 -1.13 -26.13
N PRO A 946 7.28 -0.22 -26.14
CA PRO A 946 8.20 -0.07 -27.26
C PRO A 946 8.86 -1.40 -27.68
N LYS A 947 9.00 -1.65 -28.99
CA LYS A 947 9.56 -2.90 -29.52
C LYS A 947 10.61 -2.64 -30.60
N ILE A 948 11.68 -3.42 -30.55
CA ILE A 948 12.71 -3.48 -31.58
C ILE A 948 13.31 -4.89 -31.63
N TRP A 949 13.75 -5.32 -32.80
CA TRP A 949 14.38 -6.62 -33.00
C TRP A 949 15.78 -6.45 -33.59
N THR A 950 16.72 -7.22 -33.03
CA THR A 950 18.10 -7.35 -33.48
C THR A 950 18.28 -8.70 -34.18
N SER A 951 19.15 -8.76 -35.19
CA SER A 951 19.49 -10.02 -35.84
C SER A 951 20.50 -10.81 -34.98
N LEU A 952 20.66 -12.11 -35.28
CA LEU A 952 21.73 -12.91 -34.68
C LEU A 952 23.12 -12.32 -35.00
N GLU A 953 23.31 -11.74 -36.18
CA GLU A 953 24.56 -11.08 -36.57
C GLU A 953 24.83 -9.84 -35.72
N ASP A 954 23.81 -9.02 -35.42
CA ASP A 954 23.93 -7.87 -34.52
C ASP A 954 24.32 -8.32 -33.09
N GLU A 955 23.72 -9.42 -32.60
CA GLU A 955 23.99 -9.96 -31.27
C GLU A 955 25.42 -10.54 -31.15
N VAL A 956 25.88 -11.28 -32.17
CA VAL A 956 27.26 -11.78 -32.25
C VAL A 956 28.25 -10.63 -32.36
N PHE A 957 27.94 -9.61 -33.19
CA PHE A 957 28.78 -8.42 -33.30
C PHE A 957 28.93 -7.71 -31.96
N ALA A 958 27.85 -7.53 -31.21
CA ALA A 958 27.90 -6.87 -29.90
C ALA A 958 28.70 -7.69 -28.88
N GLU A 959 28.58 -9.02 -28.89
CA GLU A 959 29.41 -9.89 -28.04
C GLU A 959 30.91 -9.74 -28.37
N ASP A 960 31.26 -9.77 -29.66
CA ASP A 960 32.63 -9.56 -30.10
C ASP A 960 33.14 -8.16 -29.79
N PHE A 961 32.30 -7.14 -29.92
CA PHE A 961 32.62 -5.76 -29.57
C PHE A 961 32.98 -5.65 -28.09
N TYR A 962 32.16 -6.22 -27.19
CA TYR A 962 32.45 -6.23 -25.75
C TYR A 962 33.74 -7.00 -25.45
N ARG A 963 33.94 -8.16 -26.08
CA ARG A 963 35.13 -9.00 -25.89
C ARG A 963 36.42 -8.31 -26.36
N VAL A 964 36.42 -7.71 -27.55
CA VAL A 964 37.58 -7.04 -28.14
C VAL A 964 37.97 -5.79 -27.34
N ASN A 965 36.97 -5.01 -26.93
CA ASN A 965 37.19 -3.79 -26.15
C ASN A 965 37.32 -4.04 -24.64
N LYS A 966 37.24 -5.30 -24.20
CA LYS A 966 37.31 -5.72 -22.78
C LYS A 966 36.30 -5.00 -21.90
N LEU A 967 35.08 -4.84 -22.42
CA LEU A 967 33.97 -4.23 -21.72
C LEU A 967 33.32 -5.22 -20.76
N ASP A 968 32.88 -4.68 -19.64
CA ASP A 968 32.11 -5.37 -18.61
C ASP A 968 30.69 -4.81 -18.64
N SER A 969 29.70 -5.68 -18.83
CA SER A 969 28.28 -5.28 -18.92
C SER A 969 27.84 -4.50 -17.68
N ASP A 970 28.28 -4.90 -16.48
CA ASP A 970 27.93 -4.26 -15.21
C ASP A 970 28.69 -2.94 -14.97
N LYS A 971 29.50 -2.51 -15.94
CA LYS A 971 30.29 -1.26 -15.86
C LYS A 971 30.21 -0.44 -17.13
N THR A 972 29.44 -0.86 -18.12
CA THR A 972 29.36 -0.14 -19.40
C THR A 972 28.16 0.79 -19.40
N VAL A 973 28.41 2.07 -19.71
CA VAL A 973 27.36 3.08 -19.93
C VAL A 973 27.36 3.44 -21.41
N VAL A 974 26.17 3.44 -22.04
CA VAL A 974 26.03 3.90 -23.42
C VAL A 974 25.58 5.35 -23.43
N MET A 975 26.37 6.22 -24.07
CA MET A 975 26.11 7.66 -24.16
C MET A 975 25.68 8.04 -25.60
N PHE A 976 24.62 8.83 -25.73
CA PHE A 976 24.19 9.42 -27.00
C PHE A 976 23.83 10.90 -26.83
N ALA A 977 24.84 11.75 -26.97
CA ALA A 977 24.74 13.20 -26.79
C ALA A 977 24.11 13.94 -28.00
N GLY A 978 23.98 13.25 -29.13
CA GLY A 978 23.53 13.80 -30.41
C GLY A 978 22.01 13.78 -30.60
N ALA A 979 21.51 14.63 -31.49
CA ALA A 979 20.13 14.61 -31.95
C ALA A 979 20.00 15.18 -33.39
N GLN A 980 18.88 14.91 -34.07
CA GLN A 980 18.64 15.38 -35.44
C GLN A 980 18.61 16.92 -35.56
N ALA A 981 18.24 17.62 -34.48
CA ALA A 981 18.23 19.08 -34.44
C ALA A 981 19.29 19.57 -33.45
N ASP A 982 20.17 20.47 -33.90
CA ASP A 982 21.34 20.92 -33.12
C ASP A 982 20.99 21.43 -31.72
N PHE A 983 19.82 22.05 -31.54
CA PHE A 983 19.39 22.57 -30.24
C PHE A 983 19.04 21.47 -29.21
N ARG A 984 18.95 20.21 -29.64
CA ARG A 984 18.70 19.01 -28.81
C ARG A 984 19.98 18.22 -28.49
N CYS A 985 21.11 18.62 -29.06
CA CYS A 985 22.40 18.06 -28.72
C CYS A 985 22.84 18.56 -27.32
N LEU A 986 23.48 17.68 -26.55
CA LEU A 986 23.84 17.94 -25.15
C LEU A 986 25.36 18.05 -24.99
N GLU A 987 25.80 19.13 -24.37
CA GLU A 987 27.23 19.43 -24.15
C GLU A 987 27.66 19.17 -22.68
N ASN A 988 26.71 18.88 -21.80
CA ASN A 988 26.88 18.81 -20.35
C ASN A 988 26.76 17.38 -19.76
N LEU A 989 26.68 16.34 -20.60
CA LEU A 989 26.66 14.95 -20.12
C LEU A 989 28.00 14.55 -19.49
N GLY A 990 29.10 15.09 -20.02
CA GLY A 990 30.44 14.85 -19.48
C GLY A 990 30.59 15.25 -18.02
N ASP A 991 30.12 16.44 -17.68
CA ASP A 991 30.16 16.95 -16.32
C ASP A 991 29.35 16.06 -15.36
N ALA A 992 28.20 15.55 -15.83
CA ALA A 992 27.33 14.67 -15.04
C ALA A 992 27.90 13.24 -14.89
N LEU A 993 28.68 12.77 -15.86
CA LEU A 993 29.29 11.43 -15.84
C LEU A 993 30.64 11.39 -15.14
N SER A 994 31.34 12.54 -15.02
CA SER A 994 32.75 12.58 -14.63
C SER A 994 33.03 11.93 -13.27
N SER A 995 32.22 12.21 -12.24
CA SER A 995 32.38 11.61 -10.92
C SER A 995 32.10 10.10 -10.95
N LEU A 996 31.01 9.73 -11.62
CA LEU A 996 30.53 8.35 -11.70
C LEU A 996 31.49 7.41 -12.42
N VAL A 997 32.15 7.88 -13.48
CA VAL A 997 33.10 7.06 -14.24
C VAL A 997 34.25 6.58 -13.35
N ASP A 998 34.73 7.44 -12.45
CA ASP A 998 35.81 7.11 -11.52
C ASP A 998 35.31 6.34 -10.29
N GLU A 999 34.21 6.79 -9.67
CA GLU A 999 33.63 6.19 -8.46
C GLU A 999 33.16 4.74 -8.69
N GLU A 1000 32.45 4.50 -9.81
CA GLU A 1000 31.83 3.22 -10.14
C GLU A 1000 32.67 2.40 -11.14
N ASN A 1001 33.88 2.87 -11.48
CA ASN A 1001 34.80 2.19 -12.40
C ASN A 1001 34.13 1.90 -13.77
N LEU A 1002 33.35 2.86 -14.28
CA LEU A 1002 32.57 2.69 -15.50
C LEU A 1002 33.42 2.87 -16.76
N THR A 1003 32.92 2.36 -17.88
CA THR A 1003 33.43 2.63 -19.23
C THR A 1003 32.28 3.17 -20.07
N VAL A 1004 32.47 4.32 -20.70
CA VAL A 1004 31.45 4.99 -21.51
C VAL A 1004 31.67 4.67 -22.98
N VAL A 1005 30.62 4.17 -23.65
CA VAL A 1005 30.61 3.93 -25.09
C VAL A 1005 29.67 4.94 -25.74
N ALA A 1006 30.21 5.86 -26.54
CA ALA A 1006 29.39 6.77 -27.33
C ALA A 1006 28.89 6.08 -28.61
N VAL A 1007 27.59 6.18 -28.86
CA VAL A 1007 26.92 5.71 -30.08
C VAL A 1007 26.18 6.88 -30.74
N GLY A 1008 26.15 6.89 -32.07
CA GLY A 1008 25.54 7.99 -32.83
C GLY A 1008 25.97 8.02 -34.28
N SER A 1009 25.52 9.03 -35.01
CA SER A 1009 25.97 9.31 -36.38
C SER A 1009 27.34 9.97 -36.40
N GLN A 1010 28.00 10.00 -37.56
CA GLN A 1010 29.30 10.64 -37.73
C GLN A 1010 29.31 12.12 -37.31
N ASN A 1011 28.18 12.83 -37.44
CA ASN A 1011 28.06 14.24 -37.08
C ASN A 1011 28.14 14.46 -35.56
N GLU A 1012 27.94 13.41 -34.77
CA GLU A 1012 27.86 13.46 -33.31
C GLU A 1012 29.15 12.97 -32.65
N ALA A 1013 30.15 12.60 -33.46
CA ALA A 1013 31.44 12.15 -32.96
C ALA A 1013 32.17 13.24 -32.17
N GLN A 1014 32.15 14.50 -32.64
CA GLN A 1014 32.84 15.60 -31.98
C GLN A 1014 32.20 15.94 -30.63
N ILE A 1015 30.88 16.14 -30.59
CA ILE A 1015 30.19 16.44 -29.32
C ILE A 1015 30.34 15.31 -28.29
N SER A 1016 30.42 14.05 -28.75
CA SER A 1016 30.69 12.92 -27.87
C SER A 1016 32.11 12.94 -27.30
N LEU A 1017 33.11 13.35 -28.09
CA LEU A 1017 34.48 13.58 -27.60
C LEU A 1017 34.53 14.74 -26.60
N ASP A 1018 33.81 15.83 -26.88
CA ASP A 1018 33.76 17.00 -26.00
C ASP A 1018 33.15 16.63 -24.64
N ASN A 1019 32.09 15.81 -24.61
CA ASN A 1019 31.54 15.27 -23.36
C ASN A 1019 32.47 14.30 -22.63
N ALA A 1020 33.40 13.64 -23.33
CA ALA A 1020 34.31 12.68 -22.70
C ALA A 1020 35.65 13.27 -22.23
N HIS A 1021 35.83 14.59 -22.35
CA HIS A 1021 37.13 15.26 -22.12
C HIS A 1021 37.70 15.04 -20.71
N THR A 1022 36.87 14.80 -19.70
CA THR A 1022 37.29 14.53 -18.31
C THR A 1022 37.64 13.06 -18.04
N PHE A 1023 37.22 12.12 -18.89
CA PHE A 1023 37.48 10.67 -18.73
C PHE A 1023 37.95 9.99 -20.03
N PRO A 1024 38.96 10.53 -20.76
CA PRO A 1024 39.35 10.03 -22.08
C PRO A 1024 39.90 8.60 -22.09
N HIS A 1025 40.34 8.08 -20.93
CA HIS A 1025 40.87 6.73 -20.78
C HIS A 1025 39.81 5.64 -20.60
N ARG A 1026 38.56 6.03 -20.31
CA ARG A 1026 37.41 5.14 -20.07
C ARG A 1026 36.31 5.39 -21.08
N PHE A 1027 36.68 5.85 -22.27
CA PHE A 1027 35.76 6.27 -23.31
C PHE A 1027 36.06 5.57 -24.63
N ILE A 1028 35.01 5.08 -25.29
CA ILE A 1028 35.07 4.52 -26.65
C ILE A 1028 34.05 5.24 -27.50
N ASN A 1029 34.52 5.89 -28.57
CA ASN A 1029 33.63 6.58 -29.51
C ASN A 1029 33.40 5.69 -30.73
N THR A 1030 32.14 5.33 -30.98
CA THR A 1030 31.72 4.53 -32.14
C THR A 1030 30.79 5.29 -33.08
N CYS A 1031 30.65 6.61 -32.88
CA CYS A 1031 29.80 7.46 -33.69
C CYS A 1031 30.20 7.42 -35.18
N GLY A 1032 29.28 6.97 -36.04
CA GLY A 1032 29.52 6.78 -37.48
C GLY A 1032 30.07 5.41 -37.88
N GLU A 1033 30.39 4.53 -36.93
CA GLU A 1033 31.01 3.22 -37.20
C GLU A 1033 30.01 2.06 -37.19
N LEU A 1034 28.84 2.24 -36.57
CA LEU A 1034 27.87 1.19 -36.31
C LEU A 1034 26.59 1.38 -37.12
N THR A 1035 25.93 0.28 -37.47
CA THR A 1035 24.52 0.33 -37.86
C THR A 1035 23.64 0.68 -36.65
N PHE A 1036 22.41 1.11 -36.90
CA PHE A 1036 21.45 1.38 -35.81
C PHE A 1036 21.18 0.12 -34.98
N THR A 1037 20.98 -1.04 -35.60
CA THR A 1037 20.70 -2.32 -34.90
C THR A 1037 21.91 -2.84 -34.14
N GLN A 1038 23.14 -2.62 -34.63
CA GLN A 1038 24.37 -2.89 -33.87
C GLN A 1038 24.48 -2.00 -32.63
N SER A 1039 24.12 -0.71 -32.75
CA SER A 1039 24.09 0.20 -31.60
C SER A 1039 23.09 -0.28 -30.55
N VAL A 1040 21.92 -0.78 -30.97
CA VAL A 1040 20.90 -1.38 -30.08
C VAL A 1040 21.38 -2.68 -29.44
N ALA A 1041 22.11 -3.52 -30.16
CA ALA A 1041 22.69 -4.74 -29.60
C ALA A 1041 23.78 -4.45 -28.55
N ILE A 1042 24.59 -3.39 -28.74
CA ILE A 1042 25.54 -2.91 -27.73
C ILE A 1042 24.79 -2.33 -26.52
N LEU A 1043 23.77 -1.52 -26.78
CA LEU A 1043 22.90 -0.91 -25.77
C LEU A 1043 22.29 -1.95 -24.83
N LYS A 1044 21.74 -3.04 -25.38
CA LYS A 1044 21.12 -4.14 -24.64
C LYS A 1044 22.03 -4.84 -23.62
N ARG A 1045 23.35 -4.68 -23.74
CA ARG A 1045 24.37 -5.26 -22.84
C ARG A 1045 24.93 -4.27 -21.83
N ALA A 1046 24.53 -3.01 -21.91
CA ALA A 1046 25.02 -1.96 -21.03
C ALA A 1046 24.30 -1.98 -19.68
N ARG A 1047 24.96 -1.51 -18.63
CA ARG A 1047 24.36 -1.29 -17.31
C ARG A 1047 23.32 -0.17 -17.35
N LEU A 1048 23.60 0.86 -18.13
CA LEU A 1048 22.84 2.11 -18.18
C LEU A 1048 23.01 2.79 -19.53
N ALA A 1049 21.98 3.53 -19.96
CA ALA A 1049 22.07 4.47 -21.06
C ALA A 1049 21.83 5.91 -20.62
N VAL A 1050 22.47 6.88 -21.30
CA VAL A 1050 22.25 8.30 -21.04
C VAL A 1050 22.32 9.11 -22.34
N GLY A 1051 21.40 10.06 -22.51
CA GLY A 1051 21.49 10.95 -23.65
C GLY A 1051 20.28 11.82 -23.92
N SER A 1052 20.25 12.40 -25.11
CA SER A 1052 19.14 13.23 -25.59
C SER A 1052 17.90 12.42 -25.91
N GLU A 1053 16.73 13.07 -25.86
CA GLU A 1053 15.47 12.56 -26.41
C GLU A 1053 15.61 12.23 -27.93
N THR A 1054 15.93 10.99 -28.27
CA THR A 1054 16.16 10.54 -29.66
C THR A 1054 15.64 9.13 -29.90
N SER A 1055 15.83 8.59 -31.11
CA SER A 1055 15.52 7.18 -31.39
C SER A 1055 16.25 6.20 -30.46
N LEU A 1056 17.45 6.53 -30.00
CA LEU A 1056 18.19 5.68 -29.05
C LEU A 1056 17.57 5.69 -27.65
N ALA A 1057 16.89 6.78 -27.25
CA ALA A 1057 16.11 6.81 -26.01
C ALA A 1057 14.95 5.82 -26.06
N HIS A 1058 14.20 5.78 -27.16
CA HIS A 1058 13.13 4.78 -27.36
C HIS A 1058 13.68 3.36 -27.50
N ALA A 1059 14.86 3.19 -28.11
CA ALA A 1059 15.51 1.90 -28.19
C ALA A 1059 15.93 1.38 -26.81
N ALA A 1060 16.45 2.25 -25.94
CA ALA A 1060 16.79 1.90 -24.55
C ALA A 1060 15.57 1.42 -23.77
N ALA A 1061 14.43 2.11 -23.93
CA ALA A 1061 13.15 1.66 -23.39
C ALA A 1061 12.72 0.30 -23.96
N ALA A 1062 12.85 0.09 -25.27
CA ALA A 1062 12.47 -1.16 -25.94
C ALA A 1062 13.31 -2.38 -25.56
N VAL A 1063 14.59 -2.19 -25.20
CA VAL A 1063 15.47 -3.25 -24.70
C VAL A 1063 15.50 -3.35 -23.17
N SER A 1064 14.67 -2.55 -22.48
CA SER A 1064 14.42 -2.61 -21.04
C SER A 1064 15.66 -2.45 -20.17
N ILE A 1065 16.59 -1.57 -20.57
CA ILE A 1065 17.71 -1.17 -19.71
C ILE A 1065 17.35 0.10 -18.92
N PRO A 1066 17.95 0.33 -17.75
CA PRO A 1066 17.94 1.64 -17.10
C PRO A 1066 18.46 2.71 -18.05
N HIS A 1067 17.77 3.86 -18.15
CA HIS A 1067 18.22 4.94 -19.00
C HIS A 1067 17.79 6.33 -18.51
N VAL A 1068 18.70 7.30 -18.62
CA VAL A 1068 18.51 8.69 -18.22
C VAL A 1068 18.45 9.58 -19.45
N ILE A 1069 17.29 10.20 -19.68
CA ILE A 1069 17.02 10.97 -20.89
C ILE A 1069 16.77 12.43 -20.56
N VAL A 1070 17.59 13.30 -21.13
CA VAL A 1070 17.37 14.74 -21.04
C VAL A 1070 16.34 15.15 -22.10
N ILE A 1071 15.21 15.67 -21.64
CA ILE A 1071 14.04 15.97 -22.47
C ILE A 1071 13.63 17.44 -22.34
N GLY A 1072 13.26 18.03 -23.48
CA GLY A 1072 12.82 19.42 -23.57
C GLY A 1072 11.30 19.55 -23.56
N GLY A 1073 10.82 20.79 -23.46
CA GLY A 1073 9.40 21.09 -23.34
C GLY A 1073 8.57 21.00 -24.63
N GLY A 1074 9.16 20.82 -25.81
CA GLY A 1074 8.45 21.02 -27.08
C GLY A 1074 7.25 20.10 -27.29
N HIS A 1075 7.43 18.79 -27.09
CA HIS A 1075 6.38 17.77 -27.20
C HIS A 1075 6.23 16.95 -25.90
N PHE A 1076 6.46 17.60 -24.76
CA PHE A 1076 6.45 16.93 -23.46
C PHE A 1076 5.15 16.14 -23.25
N GLY A 1077 5.27 14.86 -22.88
CA GLY A 1077 4.13 13.93 -22.72
C GLY A 1077 3.77 13.10 -23.97
N ARG A 1078 4.13 13.55 -25.19
CA ARG A 1078 3.76 12.86 -26.44
C ARG A 1078 4.78 11.83 -26.93
N PHE A 1079 6.08 12.11 -26.79
CA PHE A 1079 7.18 11.25 -27.27
C PHE A 1079 8.14 10.84 -26.14
N MET A 1080 7.62 10.59 -24.93
CA MET A 1080 8.47 10.08 -23.86
C MET A 1080 8.92 8.64 -24.15
N PRO A 1081 10.09 8.20 -23.69
CA PRO A 1081 10.45 6.78 -23.66
C PRO A 1081 9.57 6.05 -22.63
N TYR A 1082 8.52 5.38 -23.10
CA TYR A 1082 7.52 4.72 -22.24
C TYR A 1082 8.04 3.38 -21.72
N ALA A 1083 8.76 3.38 -20.60
CA ALA A 1083 9.15 2.19 -19.86
C ALA A 1083 9.30 2.50 -18.36
N SER A 1084 9.13 1.49 -17.51
CA SER A 1084 9.37 1.64 -16.07
C SER A 1084 10.83 1.96 -15.73
N THR A 1085 11.76 1.60 -16.63
CA THR A 1085 13.20 1.87 -16.49
C THR A 1085 13.63 3.28 -16.90
N THR A 1086 12.69 4.13 -17.32
CA THR A 1086 12.96 5.49 -17.81
C THR A 1086 13.16 6.47 -16.65
N SER A 1087 14.25 7.22 -16.69
CA SER A 1087 14.48 8.42 -15.87
C SER A 1087 14.56 9.66 -16.76
N LEU A 1088 13.60 10.57 -16.66
CA LEU A 1088 13.56 11.81 -17.43
C LEU A 1088 14.21 12.95 -16.65
N VAL A 1089 15.08 13.72 -17.29
CA VAL A 1089 15.62 14.97 -16.75
C VAL A 1089 15.06 16.13 -17.56
N CYS A 1090 14.38 17.07 -16.91
CA CYS A 1090 13.75 18.19 -17.59
C CYS A 1090 13.91 19.50 -16.82
N LEU A 1091 13.85 20.62 -17.55
CA LEU A 1091 13.73 21.97 -16.98
C LEU A 1091 12.38 22.56 -17.42
N PRO A 1092 11.32 22.43 -16.60
CA PRO A 1092 10.00 22.97 -16.89
C PRO A 1092 10.06 24.49 -17.08
N LEU A 1093 9.68 24.95 -18.27
CA LEU A 1093 9.51 26.37 -18.58
C LEU A 1093 8.01 26.68 -18.83
N GLU A 1094 7.61 27.95 -18.69
CA GLU A 1094 6.26 28.44 -19.03
C GLU A 1094 5.78 28.03 -20.43
N CYS A 1095 6.71 27.86 -21.38
CA CYS A 1095 6.40 27.43 -22.75
C CYS A 1095 6.49 25.91 -22.97
N PHE A 1096 6.40 25.08 -21.94
CA PHE A 1096 6.22 23.63 -22.13
C PHE A 1096 4.94 23.36 -22.95
N GLY A 1097 5.00 22.37 -23.85
CA GLY A 1097 3.98 22.13 -24.86
C GLY A 1097 4.04 23.07 -26.07
N CYS A 1098 5.07 23.90 -26.24
CA CYS A 1098 5.12 24.90 -27.33
C CYS A 1098 5.31 24.32 -28.75
N ASN A 1099 5.37 23.00 -28.95
CA ASN A 1099 5.60 22.38 -30.25
C ASN A 1099 6.88 22.92 -30.93
N TRP A 1100 7.93 23.11 -30.10
CA TRP A 1100 9.21 23.75 -30.46
C TRP A 1100 9.11 25.18 -31.02
N LYS A 1101 7.95 25.83 -30.95
CA LYS A 1101 7.74 27.26 -31.26
C LYS A 1101 7.97 28.10 -30.01
N CYS A 1102 9.24 28.22 -29.62
CA CYS A 1102 9.62 28.85 -28.36
C CYS A 1102 9.26 30.35 -28.32
N SER A 1103 8.70 30.80 -27.19
CA SER A 1103 8.52 32.23 -26.88
C SER A 1103 9.81 32.90 -26.39
N LYS A 1104 10.87 32.11 -26.19
CA LYS A 1104 12.18 32.55 -25.69
C LYS A 1104 13.23 32.54 -26.82
N PRO A 1105 14.30 33.35 -26.74
CA PRO A 1105 15.33 33.43 -27.79
C PRO A 1105 16.09 32.14 -28.09
N GLN A 1106 16.12 31.20 -27.13
CA GLN A 1106 16.81 29.92 -27.23
C GLN A 1106 16.03 28.84 -26.48
N HIS A 1107 16.38 27.58 -26.72
CA HIS A 1107 15.80 26.40 -26.07
C HIS A 1107 16.38 26.20 -24.66
N TYR A 1108 16.12 27.16 -23.76
CA TYR A 1108 16.62 27.13 -22.39
C TYR A 1108 16.17 25.88 -21.62
N CYS A 1109 15.04 25.26 -22.00
CA CYS A 1109 14.53 24.02 -21.41
C CYS A 1109 15.47 22.81 -21.56
N LEU A 1110 16.46 22.90 -22.44
CA LEU A 1110 17.51 21.91 -22.64
C LEU A 1110 18.89 22.47 -22.24
N ARG A 1111 19.19 23.71 -22.65
CA ARG A 1111 20.51 24.32 -22.47
C ARG A 1111 20.85 24.68 -21.02
N ASP A 1112 19.85 25.00 -20.21
CA ASP A 1112 20.08 25.43 -18.82
C ASP A 1112 19.92 24.30 -17.81
N ILE A 1113 19.76 23.05 -18.29
CA ILE A 1113 19.74 21.88 -17.42
C ILE A 1113 21.13 21.74 -16.77
N ASP A 1114 21.13 21.70 -15.45
CA ASP A 1114 22.32 21.58 -14.62
C ASP A 1114 22.77 20.11 -14.61
N SER A 1115 24.08 19.90 -14.79
CA SER A 1115 24.67 18.57 -14.79
C SER A 1115 24.43 17.81 -13.48
N SER A 1116 24.28 18.50 -12.34
CA SER A 1116 23.96 17.87 -11.05
C SER A 1116 22.58 17.20 -11.02
N VAL A 1117 21.62 17.67 -11.83
CA VAL A 1117 20.29 17.04 -11.95
C VAL A 1117 20.42 15.75 -12.78
N ILE A 1118 21.23 15.79 -13.84
CA ILE A 1118 21.54 14.61 -14.65
C ILE A 1118 22.32 13.58 -13.82
N GLU A 1119 23.33 14.00 -13.06
CA GLU A 1119 24.13 13.15 -12.17
C GLU A 1119 23.26 12.44 -11.13
N ARG A 1120 22.31 13.15 -10.50
CA ARG A 1120 21.36 12.54 -9.56
C ARG A 1120 20.52 11.45 -10.23
N ALA A 1121 19.97 11.75 -11.41
CA ALA A 1121 19.20 10.77 -12.16
C ALA A 1121 20.02 9.53 -12.54
N LEU A 1122 21.31 9.72 -12.88
CA LEU A 1122 22.26 8.64 -13.14
C LEU A 1122 22.54 7.79 -11.89
N LYS A 1123 22.78 8.42 -10.73
CA LYS A 1123 23.01 7.73 -9.45
C LYS A 1123 21.83 6.84 -9.07
N ASP A 1124 20.62 7.39 -9.13
CA ASP A 1124 19.42 6.63 -8.78
C ASP A 1124 19.15 5.49 -9.75
N ALA A 1125 19.40 5.69 -11.05
CA ALA A 1125 19.26 4.66 -12.07
C ALA A 1125 20.30 3.53 -11.94
N LEU A 1126 21.44 3.79 -11.28
CA LEU A 1126 22.49 2.78 -11.00
C LEU A 1126 22.21 1.93 -9.74
N VAL A 1127 21.44 2.45 -8.79
CA VAL A 1127 21.22 1.84 -7.46
C VAL A 1127 19.92 1.03 -7.38
N SER A 1128 18.85 1.48 -8.05
CA SER A 1128 17.53 0.85 -7.90
C SER A 1128 16.77 0.79 -9.22
N ASN A 1129 16.14 -0.37 -9.48
CA ASN A 1129 15.12 -0.49 -10.51
C ASN A 1129 13.82 0.15 -10.01
N SER A 1130 13.13 0.87 -10.90
CA SER A 1130 11.86 1.54 -10.60
C SER A 1130 10.68 0.74 -11.17
N GLU A 1131 9.56 0.68 -10.47
CA GLU A 1131 8.30 0.14 -11.02
C GLU A 1131 7.60 1.12 -11.96
N LYS A 1132 7.99 2.40 -11.94
CA LYS A 1132 7.46 3.50 -12.77
C LYS A 1132 8.57 4.41 -13.28
N ALA A 1133 8.31 5.11 -14.39
CA ALA A 1133 9.25 6.13 -14.89
C ALA A 1133 9.48 7.23 -13.83
N ARG A 1134 10.73 7.68 -13.70
CA ARG A 1134 11.15 8.75 -12.78
C ARG A 1134 11.27 10.07 -13.53
N ILE A 1135 10.94 11.19 -12.88
CA ILE A 1135 11.08 12.53 -13.48
C ILE A 1135 11.87 13.42 -12.53
N TYR A 1136 13.01 13.89 -13.01
CA TYR A 1136 13.93 14.80 -12.36
C TYR A 1136 13.74 16.20 -12.96
N ALA A 1137 12.89 16.99 -12.31
CA ALA A 1137 12.60 18.36 -12.72
C ALA A 1137 13.56 19.35 -12.05
N GLN A 1138 14.22 20.19 -12.83
CA GLN A 1138 15.02 21.29 -12.31
C GLN A 1138 14.12 22.46 -11.87
N ASN A 1139 14.32 22.94 -10.65
CA ASN A 1139 13.64 24.11 -10.07
C ASN A 1139 14.23 25.43 -10.62
N GLY A 1140 14.14 25.60 -11.94
CA GLY A 1140 14.37 26.84 -12.65
C GLY A 1140 15.72 27.03 -13.34
N SER A 1141 15.76 27.93 -14.34
CA SER A 1141 16.98 28.29 -15.09
C SER A 1141 17.94 29.15 -14.26
N LYS A 1142 19.23 29.02 -14.54
CA LYS A 1142 20.31 29.92 -14.08
C LYS A 1142 20.14 31.36 -14.60
N ASN A 1143 19.30 31.58 -15.61
CA ASN A 1143 18.96 32.89 -16.12
C ASN A 1143 17.86 33.52 -15.25
N SER A 1144 18.23 34.54 -14.46
CA SER A 1144 17.34 35.22 -13.51
C SER A 1144 16.09 35.85 -14.15
N SER A 1145 16.09 36.11 -15.46
CA SER A 1145 14.92 36.62 -16.19
C SER A 1145 13.87 35.56 -16.52
N LEU A 1146 14.21 34.28 -16.34
CA LEU A 1146 13.34 33.14 -16.58
C LEU A 1146 12.87 32.47 -15.29
N ALA A 1147 13.26 32.96 -14.11
CA ALA A 1147 13.04 32.33 -12.80
C ALA A 1147 11.58 32.08 -12.38
N ASN A 1148 10.59 32.66 -13.07
CA ASN A 1148 9.17 32.46 -12.79
C ASN A 1148 8.60 31.34 -13.68
N TYR A 1149 8.41 30.16 -13.10
CA TYR A 1149 8.01 28.94 -13.79
C TYR A 1149 6.60 28.45 -13.45
N PRO A 1150 5.97 27.66 -14.35
CA PRO A 1150 4.76 26.91 -14.05
C PRO A 1150 5.02 25.96 -12.88
N LYS A 1151 3.97 25.67 -12.11
CA LYS A 1151 4.06 24.83 -10.91
C LYS A 1151 4.27 23.37 -11.34
N ILE A 1152 4.94 22.56 -10.52
CA ILE A 1152 5.01 21.09 -10.72
C ILE A 1152 3.61 20.47 -10.90
N ALA A 1153 2.56 21.07 -10.32
CA ALA A 1153 1.16 20.72 -10.52
C ALA A 1153 0.69 20.79 -12.00
N ASP A 1154 1.25 21.69 -12.80
CA ASP A 1154 0.92 21.82 -14.23
C ASP A 1154 1.58 20.70 -15.07
N ILE A 1155 2.65 20.07 -14.54
CA ILE A 1155 3.32 18.93 -15.17
C ILE A 1155 2.51 17.67 -14.96
N SER A 1156 1.94 17.44 -13.77
CA SER A 1156 1.11 16.25 -13.48
C SER A 1156 -0.09 16.13 -14.42
N GLU A 1157 -0.66 17.24 -14.90
CA GLU A 1157 -1.72 17.21 -15.93
C GLU A 1157 -1.19 16.71 -17.28
N LEU A 1158 0.04 17.10 -17.68
CA LEU A 1158 0.71 16.70 -18.93
C LEU A 1158 1.20 15.24 -18.95
N ILE A 1159 1.27 14.58 -17.79
CA ILE A 1159 1.64 13.15 -17.64
C ILE A 1159 0.53 12.30 -17.02
N SER A 1160 -0.68 12.84 -16.85
CA SER A 1160 -1.83 12.15 -16.21
C SER A 1160 -2.32 10.88 -16.94
N GLY A 1161 -1.74 10.58 -18.10
CA GLY A 1161 -1.96 9.33 -18.83
C GLY A 1161 -0.73 8.42 -18.98
N VAL A 1162 0.46 8.76 -18.45
CA VAL A 1162 1.70 7.97 -18.66
C VAL A 1162 1.83 6.82 -17.67
#